data_AF-A0A8H4WX44-F1
#
_entry.id   AF-A0A8H4WX44-F1
#
_cell.length_a   1.000
_cell.length_b   1.000
_cell.length_c   1.000
_cell.angle_alpha   90.00
_cell.angle_beta   90.00
_cell.angle_gamma   90.00
#
_symmetry.space_group_name_H-M   'P 1'
#
loop_
_entity.id
_entity.type
_entity.pdbx_description
1 polymer ?
#
loop_
_entity_poly.entity_id
_entity_poly.type
_entity_poly.pdbx_seq_one_letter_code
_entity_poly.pdbx_strand_id
1 'polypeptide(L)'
;MAAIETSDSVCPTLRDEPLQDEKTRDDAASTLSQADDPEANQACSIDNPGDPPDGGLQAWLQVLTGHLVAFNSWGYLISFGIFQPYYEDQFSLPPSTISWVGSLEVCLIFFIGTFSGRAFDAGYYRTALAVGLFLQILSIFMTSIASEFWQVLLAQGICQGLGNGIIFAPTIANMTTYFTKKKTIAISAAACGAATGGMVFPLIAQQLLPKIGFRWTVRVMGLVVSVASMIIMIIAKTRLKARKAGPLVEWAAFKEPAYVLFAVAMFFTLWPTWISYNYARQYSTDKLGGTASDSFLMLIAINAVGIPGRMISAFLADRYFGAINVFIPTIVSAALCLYLWSQVHTLTGGFVWVSIFGYFGAAIQSLFPSCCASLTPDLNTSSLLAPALLQRAQSLTTEHDDLQKVLNSSFESNTAKRVGELSRVAEALKAWETSQASVAELTTMIDDPEQDADLASIARDELSSETGKLESLARKLSASLTPRHTFADFPCMIEFRPGPGGLEGRYFMDTLFKMYKGLCMRRGYRHSVVKYEFADGAGDSSSSAGENPLQEAILEVHDQGAFDTFRSEAGMHRVQRIPSTESKGRVHTSAVAVWVLPSFPENGASNIDFDDPESDFYVNPQELKIETMRARGAGGQHVNKTESAIRMTHLPTGTTVSMQDHRSQQLNREEAWKLMRSRIADQRREAREAEASQLRNSVLSKTQITRGDKIRTYNYNQDRCTDHRAGVDVHGLPNVLEGGEKLDRIMDGAKDWLVGKDIELVMLEEEAKEKQAKGSK
;
A
#
# COMPACT_ATOMS: atom_id res chain seq x y z
N MET A 1 45.95 43.93 -12.18
CA MET A 1 47.13 44.25 -11.35
C MET A 1 46.97 43.50 -10.02
N ALA A 2 48.00 42.75 -9.64
CA ALA A 2 48.20 41.97 -8.40
C ALA A 2 47.75 42.70 -7.10
N ALA A 3 47.50 42.11 -5.92
CA ALA A 3 47.54 40.74 -5.36
C ALA A 3 46.93 40.77 -3.91
N ILE A 4 46.91 39.60 -3.25
CA ILE A 4 47.09 39.29 -1.79
C ILE A 4 45.91 38.59 -1.08
N GLU A 5 46.16 37.31 -0.71
CA GLU A 5 45.89 36.51 0.54
C GLU A 5 44.61 36.75 1.38
N THR A 6 43.95 35.79 2.07
CA THR A 6 44.34 34.53 2.76
C THR A 6 43.08 33.76 3.23
N SER A 7 43.18 32.42 3.31
CA SER A 7 42.76 31.45 4.37
C SER A 7 41.37 31.50 5.04
N ASP A 8 40.80 30.45 5.66
CA ASP A 8 41.02 29.00 5.71
C ASP A 8 39.77 28.33 6.31
N SER A 9 39.52 27.09 5.88
CA SER A 9 38.67 26.10 6.56
C SER A 9 39.36 25.52 7.81
N VAL A 10 38.59 24.93 8.74
CA VAL A 10 38.83 23.61 9.39
C VAL A 10 38.11 23.50 10.75
N CYS A 11 37.48 22.35 10.94
CA CYS A 11 36.92 21.79 12.19
C CYS A 11 38.03 21.23 13.09
N PRO A 12 37.92 21.23 14.42
CA PRO A 12 38.68 20.28 15.24
C PRO A 12 37.82 19.43 16.18
N THR A 13 38.14 18.14 16.16
CA THR A 13 37.95 17.12 17.20
C THR A 13 38.70 17.45 18.49
N LEU A 14 38.18 17.02 19.65
CA LEU A 14 38.98 16.71 20.83
C LEU A 14 38.56 15.37 21.46
N ARG A 15 39.60 14.66 21.89
CA ARG A 15 39.70 13.32 22.49
C ARG A 15 39.97 13.45 24.00
N ASP A 16 39.64 12.37 24.71
CA ASP A 16 40.27 11.77 25.90
C ASP A 16 40.56 12.58 27.19
N GLU A 17 40.04 12.06 28.32
CA GLU A 17 40.80 11.76 29.56
C GLU A 17 39.97 10.89 30.54
N PRO A 18 40.60 10.15 31.49
CA PRO A 18 40.17 8.81 31.89
C PRO A 18 39.96 8.55 33.41
N LEU A 19 39.52 7.32 33.72
CA LEU A 19 39.74 6.50 34.95
C LEU A 19 39.26 7.01 36.33
N GLN A 20 38.37 6.23 36.96
CA GLN A 20 38.60 5.73 38.32
C GLN A 20 37.92 4.36 38.55
N ASP A 21 38.76 3.42 38.99
CA ASP A 21 38.45 2.07 39.47
C ASP A 21 37.58 2.11 40.74
N GLU A 22 36.66 1.16 40.89
CA GLU A 22 36.59 0.42 42.15
C GLU A 22 36.19 -1.03 41.95
N LYS A 23 36.93 -1.90 42.66
CA LYS A 23 37.06 -3.33 42.45
C LYS A 23 36.49 -4.06 43.66
N THR A 24 35.87 -5.21 43.40
CA THR A 24 35.71 -6.37 44.30
C THR A 24 34.82 -6.26 45.55
N ARG A 25 33.79 -7.12 45.59
CA ARG A 25 33.70 -8.19 46.59
C ARG A 25 32.76 -9.32 46.13
N ASP A 26 33.35 -10.49 45.96
CA ASP A 26 32.66 -11.77 46.07
C ASP A 26 32.14 -11.96 47.50
N ASP A 27 30.98 -12.59 47.65
CA ASP A 27 30.82 -13.73 48.56
C ASP A 27 29.53 -14.49 48.22
N ALA A 28 29.71 -15.81 48.08
CA ALA A 28 28.69 -16.81 47.82
C ALA A 28 28.19 -17.44 49.12
N ALA A 29 26.88 -17.74 49.17
CA ALA A 29 26.15 -18.73 49.99
C ALA A 29 24.76 -18.13 50.31
N SER A 30 23.62 -18.80 50.22
CA SER A 30 23.29 -20.20 50.00
C SER A 30 21.77 -20.30 49.76
N THR A 31 21.40 -20.97 48.67
CA THR A 31 20.49 -22.13 48.66
C THR A 31 19.27 -22.13 49.60
N LEU A 32 18.07 -21.95 49.04
CA LEU A 32 16.92 -22.82 49.31
C LEU A 32 16.14 -22.99 48.00
N SER A 33 16.24 -24.19 47.45
CA SER A 33 15.57 -24.64 46.24
C SER A 33 14.09 -24.91 46.52
N GLN A 34 13.22 -24.55 45.59
CA GLN A 34 12.09 -25.40 45.24
C GLN A 34 12.28 -25.78 43.78
N ALA A 35 12.27 -27.10 43.59
CA ALA A 35 12.76 -27.80 42.42
C ALA A 35 11.88 -27.53 41.20
N ASP A 36 12.57 -27.29 40.08
CA ASP A 36 12.06 -27.48 38.73
C ASP A 36 11.57 -28.91 38.56
N ASP A 37 10.35 -29.08 38.06
CA ASP A 37 9.97 -30.25 37.26
C ASP A 37 10.40 -29.97 35.81
N PRO A 38 11.45 -30.64 35.27
CA PRO A 38 11.93 -30.35 33.92
C PRO A 38 11.02 -30.87 32.80
N GLU A 39 9.92 -31.56 33.12
CA GLU A 39 9.01 -32.14 32.11
C GLU A 39 7.75 -31.30 31.84
N ALA A 40 7.47 -30.26 32.64
CA ALA A 40 6.26 -29.44 32.46
C ALA A 40 6.47 -28.19 31.56
N ASN A 41 7.72 -27.83 31.25
CA ASN A 41 8.05 -26.61 30.50
C ASN A 41 8.56 -26.85 29.06
N GLN A 42 8.34 -28.06 28.52
CA GLN A 42 8.75 -28.43 27.16
C GLN A 42 7.60 -28.83 26.23
N ALA A 43 6.35 -28.52 26.59
CA ALA A 43 5.17 -28.88 25.81
C ALA A 43 4.24 -27.68 25.55
N CYS A 44 4.78 -26.53 25.11
CA CYS A 44 3.95 -25.51 24.43
C CYS A 44 4.79 -24.59 23.51
N SER A 45 5.54 -25.18 22.58
CA SER A 45 6.06 -24.49 21.41
C SER A 45 5.53 -25.18 20.16
N ILE A 46 4.24 -25.01 19.86
CA ILE A 46 3.67 -25.56 18.62
C ILE A 46 3.83 -24.52 17.50
N ASP A 47 4.95 -24.70 16.80
CA ASP A 47 5.36 -24.16 15.50
C ASP A 47 4.29 -23.45 14.66
N ASN A 48 4.26 -22.11 14.74
CA ASN A 48 3.95 -21.30 13.57
C ASN A 48 5.15 -21.40 12.62
N PRO A 49 4.99 -21.81 11.34
CA PRO A 49 6.08 -21.76 10.38
C PRO A 49 6.40 -20.28 10.16
N GLY A 50 7.39 -19.76 10.90
CA GLY A 50 7.80 -18.35 10.88
C GLY A 50 8.01 -17.82 9.47
N ASP A 51 8.02 -16.50 9.30
CA ASP A 51 7.91 -15.79 8.02
C ASP A 51 8.66 -16.43 6.83
N PRO A 52 8.13 -16.31 5.60
CA PRO A 52 8.78 -16.84 4.40
C PRO A 52 10.25 -16.43 4.33
N PRO A 53 11.18 -17.38 4.14
CA PRO A 53 12.61 -17.13 4.28
C PRO A 53 13.19 -16.18 3.22
N ASP A 54 12.46 -15.95 2.10
CA ASP A 54 12.84 -15.01 1.03
C ASP A 54 14.26 -15.25 0.44
N GLY A 55 14.76 -16.46 0.61
CA GLY A 55 16.13 -16.85 0.29
C GLY A 55 16.61 -18.06 1.10
N GLY A 56 17.92 -18.30 1.07
CA GLY A 56 18.56 -19.46 1.68
C GLY A 56 18.58 -20.70 0.78
N LEU A 57 19.45 -21.65 1.10
CA LEU A 57 19.68 -22.84 0.28
C LEU A 57 18.39 -23.65 0.08
N GLN A 58 17.59 -23.84 1.13
CA GLN A 58 16.35 -24.62 1.04
C GLN A 58 15.30 -23.99 0.13
N ALA A 59 15.14 -22.66 0.15
CA ALA A 59 14.18 -21.96 -0.71
C ALA A 59 14.61 -22.02 -2.19
N TRP A 60 15.89 -21.77 -2.48
CA TRP A 60 16.42 -21.87 -3.85
C TRP A 60 16.47 -23.30 -4.38
N LEU A 61 16.61 -24.29 -3.51
CA LEU A 61 16.44 -25.70 -3.86
C LEU A 61 15.00 -26.00 -4.32
N GLN A 62 13.97 -25.37 -3.74
CA GLN A 62 12.60 -25.51 -4.26
C GLN A 62 12.40 -24.82 -5.62
N VAL A 63 13.12 -23.72 -5.88
CA VAL A 63 13.14 -23.10 -7.22
C VAL A 63 13.79 -24.05 -8.23
N LEU A 64 14.87 -24.74 -7.86
CA LEU A 64 15.49 -25.77 -8.69
C LEU A 64 14.54 -26.95 -8.93
N THR A 65 13.77 -27.37 -7.92
CA THR A 65 12.69 -28.36 -8.10
C THR A 65 11.68 -27.88 -9.13
N GLY A 66 11.20 -26.63 -9.03
CA GLY A 66 10.30 -26.03 -10.02
C GLY A 66 10.90 -25.98 -11.43
N HIS A 67 12.19 -25.65 -11.53
CA HIS A 67 12.93 -25.65 -12.79
C HIS A 67 12.98 -27.03 -13.44
N LEU A 68 13.32 -28.08 -12.68
CA LEU A 68 13.38 -29.45 -13.20
C LEU A 68 11.98 -29.99 -13.57
N VAL A 69 10.94 -29.65 -12.80
CA VAL A 69 9.56 -30.00 -13.14
C VAL A 69 9.13 -29.32 -14.45
N ALA A 70 9.44 -28.03 -14.62
CA ALA A 70 9.15 -27.32 -15.86
C ALA A 70 9.99 -27.85 -17.05
N PHE A 71 11.24 -28.23 -16.80
CA PHE A 71 12.12 -28.87 -17.77
C PHE A 71 11.52 -30.18 -18.28
N ASN A 72 11.08 -31.08 -17.39
CA ASN A 72 10.47 -32.35 -17.76
C ASN A 72 9.11 -32.19 -18.45
N SER A 73 8.28 -31.27 -17.96
CA SER A 73 6.90 -31.11 -18.46
C SER A 73 6.87 -30.32 -19.77
N TRP A 74 7.16 -29.02 -19.69
CA TRP A 74 7.08 -28.11 -20.82
C TRP A 74 8.22 -28.31 -21.82
N GLY A 75 9.41 -28.67 -21.36
CA GLY A 75 10.55 -28.92 -22.24
C GLY A 75 10.33 -30.14 -23.16
N TYR A 76 9.80 -31.23 -22.61
CA TYR A 76 9.43 -32.40 -23.41
C TYR A 76 8.27 -32.08 -24.36
N LEU A 77 7.23 -31.38 -23.89
CA LEU A 77 6.11 -30.94 -24.73
C LEU A 77 6.57 -30.13 -25.95
N ILE A 78 7.51 -29.19 -25.80
CA ILE A 78 8.03 -28.37 -26.91
C ILE A 78 8.69 -29.25 -28.00
N SER A 79 9.20 -30.42 -27.65
CA SER A 79 9.76 -31.37 -28.62
C SER A 79 8.72 -32.04 -29.53
N PHE A 80 7.42 -31.98 -29.17
CA PHE A 80 6.32 -32.48 -30.00
C PHE A 80 6.36 -31.92 -31.42
N GLY A 81 6.74 -30.65 -31.61
CA GLY A 81 6.86 -30.05 -32.94
C GLY A 81 7.87 -30.75 -33.86
N ILE A 82 8.80 -31.54 -33.33
CA ILE A 82 9.71 -32.39 -34.14
C ILE A 82 9.08 -33.74 -34.45
N PHE A 83 8.30 -34.28 -33.51
CA PHE A 83 7.66 -35.57 -33.67
C PHE A 83 6.41 -35.52 -34.53
N GLN A 84 5.77 -34.35 -34.66
CA GLN A 84 4.57 -34.20 -35.47
C GLN A 84 4.77 -34.64 -36.94
N PRO A 85 5.76 -34.13 -37.70
CA PRO A 85 6.00 -34.62 -39.07
C PRO A 85 6.34 -36.12 -39.13
N TYR A 86 7.01 -36.64 -38.10
CA TYR A 86 7.30 -38.08 -38.00
C TYR A 86 6.03 -38.91 -37.81
N TYR A 87 5.07 -38.45 -37.01
CA TYR A 87 3.77 -39.09 -36.84
C TYR A 87 2.90 -38.97 -38.09
N GLU A 88 2.99 -37.87 -38.83
CA GLU A 88 2.29 -37.67 -40.10
C GLU A 88 2.75 -38.72 -41.11
N ASP A 89 4.06 -38.93 -41.22
CA ASP A 89 4.65 -39.95 -42.08
C ASP A 89 4.32 -41.38 -41.61
N GLN A 90 4.56 -41.69 -40.33
CA GLN A 90 4.36 -43.04 -39.78
C GLN A 90 2.90 -43.50 -39.84
N PHE A 91 1.95 -42.63 -39.49
CA PHE A 91 0.53 -43.01 -39.41
C PHE A 91 -0.27 -42.61 -40.64
N SER A 92 0.30 -41.82 -41.56
CA SER A 92 -0.39 -41.30 -42.75
C SER A 92 -1.71 -40.57 -42.41
N LEU A 93 -1.70 -39.83 -41.29
CA LEU A 93 -2.85 -39.06 -40.79
C LEU A 93 -2.63 -37.56 -41.03
N PRO A 94 -3.71 -36.77 -41.18
CA PRO A 94 -3.59 -35.34 -41.40
C PRO A 94 -3.04 -34.62 -40.14
N PRO A 95 -2.31 -33.50 -40.32
CA PRO A 95 -1.70 -32.73 -39.22
C PRO A 95 -2.69 -32.36 -38.11
N SER A 96 -3.95 -32.05 -38.48
CA SER A 96 -5.02 -31.71 -37.54
C SER A 96 -5.45 -32.85 -36.62
N THR A 97 -5.27 -34.10 -37.05
CA THR A 97 -5.55 -35.27 -36.21
C THR A 97 -4.40 -35.51 -35.25
N ILE A 98 -3.16 -35.33 -35.70
CA ILE A 98 -1.97 -35.55 -34.87
C ILE A 98 -1.80 -34.47 -33.80
N SER A 99 -2.20 -33.22 -34.09
CA SER A 99 -2.15 -32.12 -33.12
C SER A 99 -3.02 -32.32 -31.87
N TRP A 100 -3.96 -33.27 -31.88
CA TRP A 100 -4.71 -33.68 -30.68
C TRP A 100 -3.80 -34.20 -29.57
N VAL A 101 -2.67 -34.83 -29.89
CA VAL A 101 -1.72 -35.35 -28.90
C VAL A 101 -1.20 -34.21 -28.02
N GLY A 102 -0.57 -33.20 -28.60
CA GLY A 102 -0.07 -32.04 -27.86
C GLY A 102 -1.18 -31.19 -27.23
N SER A 103 -2.33 -31.08 -27.91
CA SER A 103 -3.48 -30.30 -27.40
C SER A 103 -4.09 -30.91 -26.13
N LEU A 104 -4.26 -32.24 -26.10
CA LEU A 104 -4.72 -32.96 -24.90
C LEU A 104 -3.70 -32.89 -23.77
N GLU A 105 -2.41 -33.00 -24.10
CA GLU A 105 -1.34 -32.87 -23.11
C GLU A 105 -1.41 -31.50 -22.40
N VAL A 106 -1.48 -30.40 -23.15
CA VAL A 106 -1.62 -29.04 -22.60
C VAL A 106 -2.92 -28.84 -21.83
N CYS A 107 -4.04 -29.36 -22.34
CA CYS A 107 -5.34 -29.28 -21.68
C CYS A 107 -5.29 -29.94 -20.29
N LEU A 108 -4.75 -31.16 -20.22
CA LEU A 108 -4.67 -31.92 -18.97
C LEU A 108 -3.69 -31.32 -17.96
N ILE A 109 -2.60 -30.68 -18.41
CA ILE A 109 -1.68 -29.93 -17.53
C ILE A 109 -2.44 -28.92 -16.67
N PHE A 110 -3.27 -28.08 -17.30
CA PHE A 110 -3.99 -27.03 -16.58
C PHE A 110 -5.27 -27.54 -15.92
N PHE A 111 -6.02 -28.44 -16.57
CA PHE A 111 -7.28 -28.96 -16.04
C PHE A 111 -7.06 -29.76 -14.74
N ILE A 112 -6.07 -30.67 -14.74
CA ILE A 112 -5.74 -31.48 -13.56
C ILE A 112 -5.09 -30.62 -12.46
N GLY A 113 -4.48 -29.49 -12.83
CA GLY A 113 -3.92 -28.52 -11.89
C GLY A 113 -4.90 -28.08 -10.78
N THR A 114 -6.20 -27.97 -11.10
CA THR A 114 -7.25 -27.63 -10.12
C THR A 114 -7.38 -28.69 -9.03
N PHE A 115 -7.33 -29.97 -9.40
CA PHE A 115 -7.47 -31.10 -8.47
C PHE A 115 -6.17 -31.35 -7.70
N SER A 116 -5.03 -31.27 -8.38
CA SER A 116 -3.72 -31.51 -7.78
C SER A 116 -3.33 -30.40 -6.80
N GLY A 117 -3.73 -29.15 -7.06
CA GLY A 117 -3.59 -28.03 -6.11
C GLY A 117 -4.30 -28.31 -4.77
N ARG A 118 -5.51 -28.87 -4.80
CA ARG A 118 -6.23 -29.25 -3.57
C ARG A 118 -5.57 -30.43 -2.84
N ALA A 119 -5.03 -31.39 -3.59
CA ALA A 119 -4.23 -32.46 -2.99
C ALA A 119 -2.97 -31.91 -2.30
N PHE A 120 -2.35 -30.87 -2.86
CA PHE A 120 -1.25 -30.14 -2.21
C PHE A 120 -1.71 -29.45 -0.92
N ASP A 121 -2.85 -28.74 -0.95
CA ASP A 121 -3.43 -28.09 0.23
C ASP A 121 -3.69 -29.12 1.35
N ALA A 122 -4.15 -30.32 0.99
CA ALA A 122 -4.37 -31.45 1.89
C ALA A 122 -3.08 -32.15 2.39
N GLY A 123 -1.88 -31.64 2.03
CA GLY A 123 -0.59 -32.17 2.49
C GLY A 123 -0.01 -33.32 1.65
N TYR A 124 -0.64 -33.69 0.54
CA TYR A 124 -0.22 -34.81 -0.32
C TYR A 124 0.84 -34.41 -1.37
N TYR A 125 1.71 -33.44 -1.07
CA TYR A 125 2.68 -32.92 -2.04
C TYR A 125 3.65 -33.99 -2.57
N ARG A 126 4.34 -34.70 -1.65
CA ARG A 126 5.37 -35.69 -2.05
C ARG A 126 4.75 -36.90 -2.76
N THR A 127 3.53 -37.29 -2.38
CA THR A 127 2.78 -38.34 -3.04
C THR A 127 2.32 -37.92 -4.44
N ALA A 128 1.85 -36.68 -4.60
CA ALA A 128 1.51 -36.13 -5.91
C ALA A 128 2.74 -36.09 -6.83
N LEU A 129 3.89 -35.61 -6.32
CA LEU A 129 5.15 -35.66 -7.05
C LEU A 129 5.53 -37.09 -7.48
N ALA A 130 5.50 -38.06 -6.57
CA ALA A 130 5.85 -39.44 -6.90
C ALA A 130 4.94 -40.04 -7.98
N VAL A 131 3.63 -39.85 -7.86
CA VAL A 131 2.65 -40.37 -8.83
C VAL A 131 2.81 -39.69 -10.19
N GLY A 132 2.91 -38.36 -10.22
CA GLY A 132 2.98 -37.65 -11.49
C GLY A 132 4.32 -37.84 -12.22
N LEU A 133 5.45 -37.91 -11.50
CA LEU A 133 6.76 -38.26 -12.09
C LEU A 133 6.78 -39.71 -12.62
N PHE A 134 6.14 -40.64 -11.91
CA PHE A 134 6.00 -42.02 -12.40
C PHE A 134 5.19 -42.05 -13.71
N LEU A 135 4.07 -41.34 -13.78
CA LEU A 135 3.26 -41.24 -15.00
C LEU A 135 4.04 -40.59 -16.14
N GLN A 136 4.84 -39.55 -15.89
CA GLN A 136 5.73 -38.93 -16.90
C GLN A 136 6.79 -39.89 -17.45
N ILE A 137 7.37 -40.74 -16.60
CA ILE A 137 8.36 -41.72 -17.06
C ILE A 137 7.65 -42.81 -17.85
N LEU A 138 6.53 -43.32 -17.32
CA LEU A 138 5.73 -44.36 -17.97
C LEU A 138 5.26 -43.94 -19.36
N SER A 139 4.69 -42.73 -19.49
CA SER A 139 4.23 -42.18 -20.77
C SER A 139 5.35 -42.17 -21.81
N ILE A 140 6.54 -41.64 -21.51
CA ILE A 140 7.65 -41.52 -22.46
C ILE A 140 8.11 -42.91 -22.93
N PHE A 141 8.26 -43.86 -22.01
CA PHE A 141 8.64 -45.23 -22.37
C PHE A 141 7.54 -45.95 -23.16
N MET A 142 6.26 -45.73 -22.85
CA MET A 142 5.13 -46.28 -23.61
C MET A 142 5.04 -45.67 -25.02
N THR A 143 5.27 -44.37 -25.17
CA THR A 143 5.36 -43.70 -26.47
C THR A 143 6.48 -44.28 -27.32
N SER A 144 7.60 -44.68 -26.70
CA SER A 144 8.74 -45.29 -27.43
C SER A 144 8.42 -46.63 -28.11
N ILE A 145 7.39 -47.34 -27.63
CA ILE A 145 6.99 -48.64 -28.18
C ILE A 145 5.70 -48.58 -29.01
N ALA A 146 4.99 -47.46 -28.98
CA ALA A 146 3.74 -47.25 -29.69
C ALA A 146 3.88 -47.49 -31.21
N SER A 147 2.97 -48.29 -31.75
CA SER A 147 2.89 -48.62 -33.17
C SER A 147 1.65 -48.04 -33.85
N GLU A 148 0.65 -47.62 -33.07
CA GLU A 148 -0.63 -47.08 -33.54
C GLU A 148 -0.88 -45.68 -32.98
N PHE A 149 -1.61 -44.84 -33.72
CA PHE A 149 -1.89 -43.46 -33.32
C PHE A 149 -2.59 -43.36 -31.95
N TRP A 150 -3.59 -44.22 -31.69
CA TRP A 150 -4.32 -44.21 -30.42
C TRP A 150 -3.41 -44.52 -29.21
N GLN A 151 -2.35 -45.31 -29.42
CA GLN A 151 -1.36 -45.61 -28.37
C GLN A 151 -0.51 -44.39 -28.05
N VAL A 152 -0.11 -43.62 -29.07
CA VAL A 152 0.57 -42.33 -28.89
C VAL A 152 -0.35 -41.32 -28.21
N LEU A 153 -1.62 -41.25 -28.61
CA LEU A 153 -2.61 -40.38 -27.97
C LEU A 153 -2.80 -40.72 -26.49
N LEU A 154 -2.85 -42.01 -26.14
CA LEU A 154 -3.00 -42.48 -24.77
C LEU A 154 -1.73 -42.24 -23.94
N ALA A 155 -0.56 -42.58 -24.49
CA ALA A 155 0.72 -42.47 -23.78
C ALA A 155 1.20 -41.01 -23.68
N GLN A 156 1.34 -40.33 -24.81
CA GLN A 156 1.86 -38.96 -24.86
C GLN A 156 0.78 -37.91 -24.62
N GLY A 157 -0.45 -38.09 -25.10
CA GLY A 157 -1.51 -37.10 -24.87
C GLY A 157 -2.04 -37.18 -23.44
N ILE A 158 -2.59 -38.33 -23.07
CA ILE A 158 -3.32 -38.51 -21.80
C ILE A 158 -2.37 -38.76 -20.64
N CYS A 159 -1.54 -39.82 -20.68
CA CYS A 159 -0.72 -40.23 -19.54
C CYS A 159 0.32 -39.15 -19.17
N GLN A 160 1.02 -38.57 -20.16
CA GLN A 160 1.93 -37.45 -19.92
C GLN A 160 1.17 -36.20 -19.42
N GLY A 161 0.02 -35.87 -20.01
CA GLY A 161 -0.80 -34.73 -19.58
C GLY A 161 -1.26 -34.85 -18.13
N LEU A 162 -1.73 -36.03 -17.71
CA LEU A 162 -2.08 -36.34 -16.32
C LEU A 162 -0.86 -36.22 -15.40
N GLY A 163 0.27 -36.82 -15.79
CA GLY A 163 1.52 -36.76 -15.02
C GLY A 163 1.99 -35.32 -14.80
N ASN A 164 2.05 -34.54 -15.86
CA ASN A 164 2.41 -33.12 -15.81
C ASN A 164 1.42 -32.30 -14.96
N GLY A 165 0.11 -32.53 -15.12
CA GLY A 165 -0.93 -31.80 -14.39
C GLY A 165 -0.97 -32.10 -12.88
N ILE A 166 -0.59 -33.33 -12.48
CA ILE A 166 -0.47 -33.70 -11.06
C ILE A 166 0.70 -32.96 -10.39
N ILE A 167 1.80 -32.71 -11.09
CA ILE A 167 3.01 -32.14 -10.46
C ILE A 167 3.15 -30.62 -10.64
N PHE A 168 2.65 -30.05 -11.74
CA PHE A 168 2.98 -28.68 -12.12
C PHE A 168 2.41 -27.63 -11.15
N ALA A 169 1.08 -27.63 -10.95
CA ALA A 169 0.43 -26.67 -10.07
C ALA A 169 0.89 -26.80 -8.59
N PRO A 170 0.97 -28.00 -7.98
CA PRO A 170 1.52 -28.19 -6.63
C PRO A 170 2.94 -27.69 -6.46
N THR A 171 3.79 -27.86 -7.47
CA THR A 171 5.19 -27.43 -7.38
C THR A 171 5.29 -25.91 -7.37
N ILE A 172 4.51 -25.23 -8.21
CA ILE A 172 4.43 -23.76 -8.19
C ILE A 172 3.89 -23.29 -6.83
N ALA A 173 2.79 -23.88 -6.36
CA ALA A 173 2.19 -23.53 -5.06
C ALA A 173 3.20 -23.69 -3.91
N ASN A 174 3.84 -24.86 -3.79
CA ASN A 174 4.84 -25.12 -2.76
C ASN A 174 5.99 -24.11 -2.79
N MET A 175 6.56 -23.86 -3.97
CA MET A 175 7.67 -22.91 -4.13
C MET A 175 7.27 -21.49 -3.72
N THR A 176 6.07 -21.03 -4.08
CA THR A 176 5.60 -19.69 -3.70
C THR A 176 5.48 -19.49 -2.20
N THR A 177 5.31 -20.56 -1.41
CA THR A 177 5.28 -20.45 0.05
C THR A 177 6.62 -20.03 0.65
N TYR A 178 7.74 -20.13 -0.08
CA TYR A 178 9.08 -19.78 0.42
C TYR A 178 9.46 -18.30 0.17
N PHE A 179 8.69 -17.57 -0.63
CA PHE A 179 9.05 -16.22 -1.09
C PHE A 179 7.86 -15.26 -1.01
N THR A 180 8.09 -14.07 -0.47
CA THR A 180 7.17 -12.93 -0.51
C THR A 180 7.76 -11.81 -1.34
N LYS A 181 8.96 -11.30 -1.00
CA LYS A 181 9.60 -10.18 -1.71
C LYS A 181 10.19 -10.57 -3.07
N LYS A 182 10.62 -11.83 -3.23
CA LYS A 182 11.24 -12.34 -4.48
C LYS A 182 10.36 -13.35 -5.20
N LYS A 183 9.04 -13.26 -4.99
CA LYS A 183 8.06 -14.25 -5.45
C LYS A 183 8.05 -14.38 -6.98
N THR A 184 8.02 -13.27 -7.72
CA THR A 184 8.01 -13.29 -9.20
C THR A 184 9.32 -13.81 -9.77
N ILE A 185 10.46 -13.44 -9.16
CA ILE A 185 11.79 -13.94 -9.53
C ILE A 185 11.86 -15.46 -9.33
N ALA A 186 11.39 -15.99 -8.20
CA ALA A 186 11.36 -17.42 -7.94
C ALA A 186 10.49 -18.17 -8.97
N ILE A 187 9.26 -17.69 -9.22
CA ILE A 187 8.36 -18.27 -10.24
C ILE A 187 9.01 -18.26 -11.62
N SER A 188 9.62 -17.15 -12.01
CA SER A 188 10.20 -17.00 -13.34
C SER A 188 11.49 -17.81 -13.52
N ALA A 189 12.29 -17.99 -12.46
CA ALA A 189 13.49 -18.81 -12.48
C ALA A 189 13.14 -20.31 -12.62
N ALA A 190 12.07 -20.75 -11.96
CA ALA A 190 11.49 -22.07 -12.19
C ALA A 190 10.95 -22.21 -13.63
N ALA A 191 10.22 -21.20 -14.13
CA ALA A 191 9.70 -21.22 -15.50
C ALA A 191 10.79 -21.27 -16.58
N CYS A 192 12.01 -20.80 -16.31
CA CYS A 192 13.16 -20.97 -17.21
C CYS A 192 13.48 -22.45 -17.50
N GLY A 193 13.00 -23.38 -16.68
CA GLY A 193 13.08 -24.82 -16.94
C GLY A 193 12.44 -25.24 -18.25
N ALA A 194 11.32 -24.60 -18.62
CA ALA A 194 10.66 -24.86 -19.90
C ALA A 194 11.57 -24.50 -21.08
N ALA A 195 12.34 -23.41 -20.99
CA ALA A 195 13.26 -22.98 -22.04
C ALA A 195 14.50 -23.88 -22.11
N THR A 196 15.09 -24.24 -20.98
CA THR A 196 16.26 -25.14 -20.96
C THR A 196 15.87 -26.53 -21.49
N GLY A 197 14.72 -27.07 -21.10
CA GLY A 197 14.20 -28.33 -21.65
C GLY A 197 13.83 -28.21 -23.12
N GLY A 198 13.21 -27.09 -23.52
CA GLY A 198 12.87 -26.77 -24.91
C GLY A 198 14.10 -26.58 -25.83
N MET A 199 15.31 -26.51 -25.29
CA MET A 199 16.55 -26.59 -26.07
C MET A 199 17.13 -28.01 -26.05
N VAL A 200 17.14 -28.67 -24.89
CA VAL A 200 17.78 -29.99 -24.71
C VAL A 200 17.01 -31.10 -25.45
N PHE A 201 15.70 -31.24 -25.26
CA PHE A 201 14.94 -32.33 -25.88
C PHE A 201 14.91 -32.21 -27.41
N PRO A 202 14.63 -31.03 -28.00
CA PRO A 202 14.76 -30.85 -29.44
C PRO A 202 16.13 -31.21 -30.00
N LEU A 203 17.21 -30.86 -29.29
CA LEU A 203 18.58 -31.18 -29.72
C LEU A 203 18.84 -32.70 -29.69
N ILE A 204 18.38 -33.39 -28.64
CA ILE A 204 18.44 -34.85 -28.56
C ILE A 204 17.70 -35.48 -29.74
N ALA A 205 16.46 -35.03 -30.02
CA ALA A 205 15.69 -35.52 -31.16
C ALA A 205 16.43 -35.32 -32.48
N GLN A 206 16.90 -34.10 -32.75
CA GLN A 206 17.56 -33.79 -34.02
C GLN A 206 18.82 -34.63 -34.26
N GLN A 207 19.61 -34.88 -33.21
CA GLN A 207 20.90 -35.59 -33.33
C GLN A 207 20.74 -37.11 -33.34
N LEU A 208 19.78 -37.66 -32.59
CA LEU A 208 19.63 -39.10 -32.41
C LEU A 208 18.59 -39.73 -33.34
N LEU A 209 17.54 -39.01 -33.71
CA LEU A 209 16.47 -39.54 -34.55
C LEU A 209 17.01 -40.14 -35.87
N PRO A 210 17.95 -39.51 -36.59
CA PRO A 210 18.53 -40.09 -37.82
C PRO A 210 19.52 -41.23 -37.57
N LYS A 211 20.10 -41.35 -36.37
CA LYS A 211 21.20 -42.29 -36.06
C LYS A 211 20.70 -43.60 -35.45
N ILE A 212 19.77 -43.52 -34.50
CA ILE A 212 19.30 -44.66 -33.70
C ILE A 212 17.78 -44.88 -33.80
N GLY A 213 17.10 -44.06 -34.60
CA GLY A 213 15.66 -44.14 -34.84
C GLY A 213 14.81 -43.59 -33.69
N PHE A 214 13.49 -43.52 -33.92
CA PHE A 214 12.52 -42.94 -33.00
C PHE A 214 12.49 -43.60 -31.62
N ARG A 215 12.37 -44.93 -31.59
CA ARG A 215 12.18 -45.68 -30.34
C ARG A 215 13.31 -45.45 -29.34
N TRP A 216 14.57 -45.53 -29.79
CA TRP A 216 15.72 -45.28 -28.92
C TRP A 216 15.92 -43.80 -28.59
N THR A 217 15.59 -42.89 -29.51
CA THR A 217 15.63 -41.45 -29.25
C THR A 217 14.70 -41.06 -28.10
N VAL A 218 13.44 -41.53 -28.13
CA VAL A 218 12.46 -41.28 -27.07
C VAL A 218 12.88 -41.92 -25.75
N ARG A 219 13.50 -43.11 -25.77
CA ARG A 219 14.05 -43.74 -24.55
C ARG A 219 15.20 -42.94 -23.94
N VAL A 220 16.09 -42.37 -24.75
CA VAL A 220 17.16 -41.49 -24.25
C VAL A 220 16.55 -40.25 -23.57
N MET A 221 15.51 -39.66 -24.15
CA MET A 221 14.76 -38.58 -23.48
C MET A 221 14.14 -39.04 -22.15
N GLY A 222 13.54 -40.23 -22.12
CA GLY A 222 12.99 -40.84 -20.90
C GLY A 222 14.03 -41.05 -19.81
N LEU A 223 15.26 -41.42 -20.17
CA LEU A 223 16.38 -41.53 -19.22
C LEU A 223 16.77 -40.16 -18.64
N VAL A 224 16.82 -39.11 -19.47
CA VAL A 224 17.07 -37.74 -19.00
C VAL A 224 15.98 -37.29 -18.02
N VAL A 225 14.70 -37.53 -18.36
CA VAL A 225 13.56 -37.25 -17.47
C VAL A 225 13.65 -38.06 -16.18
N SER A 226 14.08 -39.32 -16.23
CA SER A 226 14.24 -40.18 -15.07
C SER A 226 15.30 -39.64 -14.10
N VAL A 227 16.45 -39.20 -14.62
CA VAL A 227 17.51 -38.58 -13.81
C VAL A 227 17.03 -37.29 -13.15
N ALA A 228 16.37 -36.41 -13.91
CA ALA A 228 15.78 -35.19 -13.36
C ALA A 228 14.72 -35.48 -12.28
N SER A 229 13.91 -36.52 -12.48
CA SER A 229 12.87 -36.95 -11.53
C SER A 229 13.45 -37.48 -10.23
N MET A 230 14.57 -38.22 -10.27
CA MET A 230 15.28 -38.65 -9.06
C MET A 230 15.79 -37.45 -8.25
N ILE A 231 16.36 -36.46 -8.93
CA ILE A 231 16.85 -35.23 -8.28
C ILE A 231 15.68 -34.45 -7.65
N ILE A 232 14.54 -34.34 -8.33
CA ILE A 232 13.33 -33.70 -7.81
C ILE A 232 12.90 -34.35 -6.49
N MET A 233 12.82 -35.67 -6.42
CA MET A 233 12.35 -36.39 -5.21
C MET A 233 13.28 -36.24 -4.00
N ILE A 234 14.59 -36.07 -4.25
CA ILE A 234 15.59 -35.85 -3.20
C ILE A 234 15.48 -34.43 -2.63
N ILE A 235 15.23 -33.43 -3.47
CA ILE A 235 15.32 -32.01 -3.11
C ILE A 235 13.96 -31.43 -2.64
N ALA A 236 12.85 -31.95 -3.17
CA ALA A 236 11.51 -31.43 -2.91
C ALA A 236 11.12 -31.54 -1.42
N LYS A 237 10.79 -30.40 -0.81
CA LYS A 237 10.38 -30.31 0.60
C LYS A 237 9.17 -29.38 0.74
N THR A 238 8.20 -29.80 1.55
CA THR A 238 7.00 -29.00 1.87
C THR A 238 7.29 -28.06 3.03
N ARG A 239 6.88 -26.78 2.93
CA ARG A 239 7.01 -25.79 4.02
C ARG A 239 5.83 -25.80 4.99
N LEU A 240 4.62 -25.74 4.46
CA LEU A 240 3.40 -25.58 5.26
C LEU A 240 2.81 -26.95 5.63
N LYS A 241 2.19 -27.04 6.81
CA LYS A 241 1.42 -28.23 7.22
C LYS A 241 0.14 -28.33 6.39
N ALA A 242 -0.37 -29.56 6.28
CA ALA A 242 -1.63 -29.87 5.60
C ALA A 242 -2.79 -29.03 6.18
N ARG A 243 -3.67 -28.54 5.31
CA ARG A 243 -4.94 -27.93 5.67
C ARG A 243 -6.11 -28.80 5.17
N LYS A 244 -7.27 -28.70 5.81
CA LYS A 244 -8.51 -29.31 5.28
C LYS A 244 -8.82 -28.66 3.92
N ALA A 245 -8.81 -29.46 2.85
CA ALA A 245 -9.08 -28.96 1.50
C ALA A 245 -10.52 -28.45 1.40
N GLY A 246 -10.69 -27.22 0.91
CA GLY A 246 -12.00 -26.62 0.63
C GLY A 246 -12.71 -27.24 -0.59
N PRO A 247 -13.84 -26.66 -1.04
CA PRO A 247 -14.58 -27.18 -2.20
C PRO A 247 -13.73 -27.23 -3.48
N LEU A 248 -14.03 -28.18 -4.38
CA LEU A 248 -13.27 -28.39 -5.63
C LEU A 248 -13.26 -27.18 -6.55
N VAL A 249 -14.37 -26.43 -6.59
CA VAL A 249 -14.50 -25.20 -7.38
C VAL A 249 -14.92 -24.08 -6.44
N GLU A 250 -14.13 -23.02 -6.42
CA GLU A 250 -14.37 -21.85 -5.59
C GLU A 250 -15.20 -20.83 -6.36
N TRP A 251 -16.50 -21.10 -6.45
CA TRP A 251 -17.46 -20.28 -7.21
C TRP A 251 -17.50 -18.80 -6.78
N ALA A 252 -17.09 -18.51 -5.54
CA ALA A 252 -16.98 -17.16 -5.03
C ALA A 252 -15.94 -16.31 -5.80
N ALA A 253 -14.83 -16.90 -6.23
CA ALA A 253 -13.79 -16.19 -6.99
C ALA A 253 -14.32 -15.62 -8.31
N PHE A 254 -15.28 -16.30 -8.95
CA PHE A 254 -15.94 -15.81 -10.18
C PHE A 254 -16.92 -14.65 -9.94
N LYS A 255 -17.20 -14.27 -8.69
CA LYS A 255 -17.95 -13.05 -8.38
C LYS A 255 -17.05 -11.81 -8.31
N GLU A 256 -15.74 -12.00 -8.20
CA GLU A 256 -14.79 -10.89 -8.17
C GLU A 256 -14.50 -10.40 -9.59
N PRO A 257 -14.82 -9.14 -9.92
CA PRO A 257 -14.66 -8.62 -11.28
C PRO A 257 -13.19 -8.63 -11.74
N ALA A 258 -12.25 -8.40 -10.82
CA ALA A 258 -10.81 -8.44 -11.12
C ALA A 258 -10.35 -9.83 -11.59
N TYR A 259 -10.78 -10.89 -10.89
CA TYR A 259 -10.46 -12.26 -11.24
C TYR A 259 -11.08 -12.67 -12.58
N VAL A 260 -12.36 -12.35 -12.80
CA VAL A 260 -13.06 -12.66 -14.07
C VAL A 260 -12.41 -11.94 -15.25
N LEU A 261 -12.13 -10.64 -15.13
CA LEU A 261 -11.46 -9.87 -16.17
C LEU A 261 -10.07 -10.43 -16.48
N PHE A 262 -9.32 -10.82 -15.45
CA PHE A 262 -8.01 -11.43 -15.62
C PHE A 262 -8.10 -12.79 -16.34
N ALA A 263 -9.04 -13.66 -15.95
CA ALA A 263 -9.26 -14.95 -16.60
C ALA A 263 -9.62 -14.79 -18.10
N VAL A 264 -10.51 -13.85 -18.42
CA VAL A 264 -10.88 -13.51 -19.80
C VAL A 264 -9.67 -12.97 -20.57
N ALA A 265 -8.89 -12.06 -19.98
CA ALA A 265 -7.69 -11.53 -20.60
C ALA A 265 -6.64 -12.62 -20.87
N MET A 266 -6.48 -13.57 -19.95
CA MET A 266 -5.53 -14.68 -20.11
C MET A 266 -5.92 -15.64 -21.23
N PHE A 267 -7.22 -15.90 -21.41
CA PHE A 267 -7.71 -16.67 -22.55
C PHE A 267 -7.25 -16.05 -23.88
N PHE A 268 -7.46 -14.74 -24.05
CA PHE A 268 -7.07 -14.02 -25.27
C PHE A 268 -5.56 -13.78 -25.41
N THR A 269 -4.78 -13.93 -24.33
CA THR A 269 -3.33 -13.73 -24.36
C THR A 269 -2.56 -15.02 -24.61
N LEU A 270 -2.93 -16.11 -23.92
CA LEU A 270 -2.20 -17.37 -24.01
C LEU A 270 -2.43 -18.07 -25.35
N TRP A 271 -3.64 -18.01 -25.91
CA TRP A 271 -3.95 -18.61 -27.21
C TRP A 271 -3.03 -18.14 -28.34
N PRO A 272 -2.91 -16.83 -28.64
CA PRO A 272 -2.03 -16.34 -29.70
C PRO A 272 -0.54 -16.52 -29.39
N THR A 273 -0.16 -16.54 -28.10
CA THR A 273 1.24 -16.75 -27.71
C THR A 273 1.76 -18.09 -28.22
N TRP A 274 0.96 -19.16 -28.12
CA TRP A 274 1.36 -20.50 -28.56
C TRP A 274 1.40 -20.67 -30.09
N ILE A 275 0.65 -19.87 -30.85
CA ILE A 275 0.69 -19.91 -32.32
C ILE A 275 2.11 -19.60 -32.81
N SER A 276 2.75 -18.57 -32.26
CA SER A 276 4.14 -18.22 -32.61
C SER A 276 5.13 -19.34 -32.31
N TYR A 277 5.05 -19.95 -31.13
CA TYR A 277 5.99 -21.00 -30.73
C TYR A 277 5.84 -22.25 -31.60
N ASN A 278 4.62 -22.61 -32.00
CA ASN A 278 4.37 -23.80 -32.83
C ASN A 278 4.71 -23.57 -34.31
N TYR A 279 4.35 -22.40 -34.87
CA TYR A 279 4.44 -22.18 -36.32
C TYR A 279 5.68 -21.41 -36.79
N ALA A 280 6.46 -20.78 -35.90
CA ALA A 280 7.67 -20.05 -36.30
C ALA A 280 8.66 -20.92 -37.11
N ARG A 281 8.77 -22.19 -36.75
CA ARG A 281 9.61 -23.18 -37.45
C ARG A 281 9.15 -23.50 -38.85
N GLN A 282 7.85 -23.71 -39.02
CA GLN A 282 7.27 -24.03 -40.31
C GLN A 282 7.28 -22.79 -41.22
N TYR A 283 7.04 -21.61 -40.65
CA TYR A 283 7.12 -20.34 -41.39
C TYR A 283 8.54 -20.11 -41.96
N SER A 284 9.58 -20.49 -41.22
CA SER A 284 10.95 -20.34 -41.70
C SER A 284 11.25 -21.20 -42.93
N THR A 285 10.74 -22.43 -42.99
CA THR A 285 10.96 -23.34 -44.12
C THR A 285 10.06 -22.98 -45.30
N ASP A 286 8.77 -22.76 -45.03
CA ASP A 286 7.74 -22.70 -46.09
C ASP A 286 7.65 -21.32 -46.74
N LYS A 287 8.00 -20.25 -46.02
CA LYS A 287 7.87 -18.85 -46.48
C LYS A 287 9.18 -18.09 -46.57
N LEU A 288 10.12 -18.34 -45.66
CA LEU A 288 11.40 -17.61 -45.64
C LEU A 288 12.51 -18.31 -46.44
N GLY A 289 12.25 -19.51 -46.98
CA GLY A 289 13.23 -20.30 -47.73
C GLY A 289 14.39 -20.82 -46.88
N GLY A 290 14.20 -20.92 -45.56
CA GLY A 290 15.21 -21.42 -44.63
C GLY A 290 15.40 -22.94 -44.71
N THR A 291 16.59 -23.39 -44.37
CA THR A 291 16.93 -24.81 -44.29
C THR A 291 16.32 -25.47 -43.04
N ALA A 292 16.33 -26.82 -42.99
CA ALA A 292 15.95 -27.55 -41.78
C ALA A 292 16.82 -27.17 -40.56
N SER A 293 18.09 -26.83 -40.77
CA SER A 293 18.98 -26.28 -39.74
C SER A 293 18.53 -24.90 -39.27
N ASP A 294 18.10 -24.01 -40.16
CA ASP A 294 17.67 -22.66 -39.79
C ASP A 294 16.36 -22.69 -38.98
N SER A 295 15.42 -23.55 -39.37
CA SER A 295 14.19 -23.80 -38.62
C SER A 295 14.46 -24.29 -37.20
N PHE A 296 15.44 -25.18 -37.04
CA PHE A 296 15.87 -25.65 -35.74
C PHE A 296 16.55 -24.54 -34.92
N LEU A 297 17.42 -23.74 -35.55
CA LEU A 297 18.07 -22.60 -34.90
C LEU A 297 17.05 -21.55 -34.44
N MET A 298 15.95 -21.32 -35.17
CA MET A 298 14.86 -20.45 -34.72
C MET A 298 14.19 -20.96 -33.44
N LEU A 299 13.99 -22.28 -33.31
CA LEU A 299 13.45 -22.86 -32.07
C LEU A 299 14.42 -22.73 -30.89
N ILE A 300 15.73 -22.88 -31.13
CA ILE A 300 16.71 -22.64 -30.06
C ILE A 300 16.72 -21.16 -29.69
N ALA A 301 16.73 -20.26 -30.67
CA ALA A 301 16.78 -18.81 -30.45
C ALA A 301 15.57 -18.31 -29.64
N ILE A 302 14.34 -18.74 -29.97
CA ILE A 302 13.14 -18.30 -29.25
C ILE A 302 13.16 -18.70 -27.76
N ASN A 303 13.73 -19.88 -27.45
CA ASN A 303 13.84 -20.36 -26.08
C ASN A 303 15.01 -19.72 -25.34
N ALA A 304 16.16 -19.57 -26.01
CA ALA A 304 17.35 -18.95 -25.44
C ALA A 304 17.10 -17.48 -25.03
N VAL A 305 16.50 -16.69 -25.92
CA VAL A 305 16.12 -15.29 -25.62
C VAL A 305 14.94 -15.23 -24.64
N GLY A 306 14.14 -16.29 -24.57
CA GLY A 306 13.09 -16.39 -23.57
C GLY A 306 13.58 -16.47 -22.13
N ILE A 307 14.83 -16.88 -21.87
CA ILE A 307 15.41 -16.89 -20.51
C ILE A 307 15.57 -15.46 -19.95
N PRO A 308 16.27 -14.53 -20.61
CA PRO A 308 16.33 -13.14 -20.15
C PRO A 308 14.94 -12.47 -20.18
N GLY A 309 14.07 -12.82 -21.13
CA GLY A 309 12.67 -12.36 -21.14
C GLY A 309 11.93 -12.64 -19.84
N ARG A 310 12.02 -13.88 -19.33
CA ARG A 310 11.44 -14.26 -18.03
C ARG A 310 12.11 -13.53 -16.87
N MET A 311 13.45 -13.48 -16.85
CA MET A 311 14.18 -13.00 -15.68
C MET A 311 14.21 -11.49 -15.51
N ILE A 312 14.40 -10.74 -16.60
CA ILE A 312 14.40 -9.27 -16.55
C ILE A 312 13.01 -8.76 -16.21
N SER A 313 11.96 -9.34 -16.80
CA SER A 313 10.57 -8.95 -16.51
C SER A 313 10.20 -9.25 -15.05
N ALA A 314 10.66 -10.39 -14.51
CA ALA A 314 10.46 -10.73 -13.11
C ALA A 314 11.21 -9.79 -12.15
N PHE A 315 12.44 -9.42 -12.50
CA PHE A 315 13.22 -8.47 -11.72
C PHE A 315 12.56 -7.08 -11.69
N LEU A 316 12.06 -6.60 -12.83
CA LEU A 316 11.32 -5.33 -12.90
C LEU A 316 10.02 -5.38 -12.08
N ALA A 317 9.33 -6.52 -12.10
CA ALA A 317 8.10 -6.73 -11.36
C ALA A 317 8.31 -6.69 -9.84
N ASP A 318 9.24 -7.49 -9.31
CA ASP A 318 9.49 -7.55 -7.86
C ASP A 318 10.17 -6.29 -7.31
N ARG A 319 11.01 -5.61 -8.11
CA ARG A 319 11.83 -4.50 -7.60
C ARG A 319 11.19 -3.12 -7.72
N TYR A 320 10.43 -2.85 -8.78
CA TYR A 320 10.06 -1.48 -9.15
C TYR A 320 8.56 -1.26 -9.37
N PHE A 321 7.88 -2.15 -10.10
CA PHE A 321 6.57 -1.81 -10.68
C PHE A 321 5.42 -2.72 -10.23
N GLY A 322 5.68 -3.92 -9.72
CA GLY A 322 4.67 -4.95 -9.47
C GLY A 322 4.35 -5.79 -10.71
N ALA A 323 3.88 -7.02 -10.51
CA ALA A 323 3.70 -8.02 -11.57
C ALA A 323 2.74 -7.56 -12.67
N ILE A 324 1.55 -7.06 -12.30
CA ILE A 324 0.51 -6.62 -13.26
C ILE A 324 1.01 -5.44 -14.12
N ASN A 325 1.70 -4.48 -13.51
CA ASN A 325 2.18 -3.28 -14.21
C ASN A 325 3.30 -3.58 -15.22
N VAL A 326 4.09 -4.65 -15.01
CA VAL A 326 5.05 -5.13 -16.02
C VAL A 326 4.35 -6.01 -17.06
N PHE A 327 3.31 -6.74 -16.65
CA PHE A 327 2.62 -7.68 -17.52
C PHE A 327 1.82 -7.00 -18.65
N ILE A 328 1.08 -5.92 -18.34
CA ILE A 328 0.30 -5.16 -19.33
C ILE A 328 1.15 -4.68 -20.52
N PRO A 329 2.26 -3.91 -20.34
CA PRO A 329 3.07 -3.45 -21.46
C PRO A 329 3.78 -4.60 -22.18
N THR A 330 4.07 -5.71 -21.48
CA THR A 330 4.62 -6.93 -22.10
C THR A 330 3.63 -7.55 -23.07
N ILE A 331 2.35 -7.65 -22.69
CA ILE A 331 1.27 -8.15 -23.56
C ILE A 331 1.08 -7.25 -24.78
N VAL A 332 1.04 -5.93 -24.58
CA VAL A 332 0.91 -4.97 -25.70
C VAL A 332 2.08 -5.10 -26.67
N SER A 333 3.31 -5.25 -26.14
CA SER A 333 4.51 -5.42 -26.97
C SER A 333 4.48 -6.75 -27.75
N ALA A 334 4.06 -7.85 -27.11
CA ALA A 334 3.91 -9.13 -27.78
C ALA A 334 2.83 -9.09 -28.88
N ALA A 335 1.69 -8.44 -28.61
CA ALA A 335 0.61 -8.27 -29.57
C ALA A 335 1.05 -7.45 -30.79
N LEU A 336 1.82 -6.37 -30.58
CA LEU A 336 2.42 -5.60 -31.67
C LEU A 336 3.40 -6.45 -32.47
N CYS A 337 4.27 -7.23 -31.81
CA CYS A 337 5.20 -8.13 -32.49
C CYS A 337 4.48 -9.17 -33.34
N LEU A 338 3.37 -9.74 -32.84
CA LEU A 338 2.53 -10.67 -33.60
C LEU A 338 1.98 -10.02 -34.87
N TYR A 339 1.46 -8.80 -34.78
CA TYR A 339 0.96 -8.08 -35.95
C TYR A 339 2.07 -7.81 -36.98
N LEU A 340 3.27 -7.48 -36.51
CA LEU A 340 4.44 -7.24 -37.36
C LEU A 340 5.00 -8.53 -38.00
N TRP A 341 4.60 -9.72 -37.54
CA TRP A 341 5.07 -10.98 -38.11
C TRP A 341 4.72 -11.11 -39.60
N SER A 342 3.57 -10.58 -40.03
CA SER A 342 3.14 -10.64 -41.42
C SER A 342 4.07 -9.91 -42.40
N GLN A 343 4.89 -8.97 -41.90
CA GLN A 343 5.82 -8.17 -42.69
C GLN A 343 7.21 -8.82 -42.78
N VAL A 344 7.41 -9.97 -42.15
CA VAL A 344 8.69 -10.69 -42.13
C VAL A 344 8.78 -11.56 -43.38
N HIS A 345 9.54 -11.09 -44.37
CA HIS A 345 9.74 -11.77 -45.66
C HIS A 345 11.15 -12.32 -45.88
N THR A 346 12.07 -12.11 -44.94
CA THR A 346 13.46 -12.56 -45.04
C THR A 346 13.85 -13.44 -43.86
N LEU A 347 14.79 -14.36 -44.07
CA LEU A 347 15.29 -15.26 -43.03
C LEU A 347 15.91 -14.48 -41.86
N THR A 348 16.73 -13.47 -42.13
CA THR A 348 17.30 -12.57 -41.12
C THR A 348 16.22 -11.86 -40.32
N GLY A 349 15.17 -11.35 -40.99
CA GLY A 349 14.01 -10.76 -40.34
C GLY A 349 13.29 -11.76 -39.42
N GLY A 350 13.23 -13.04 -39.82
CA GLY A 350 12.70 -14.14 -39.01
C GLY A 350 13.45 -14.31 -37.69
N PHE A 351 14.78 -14.34 -37.72
CA PHE A 351 15.60 -14.44 -36.50
C PHE A 351 15.45 -13.22 -35.57
N VAL A 352 15.38 -12.01 -36.14
CA VAL A 352 15.15 -10.79 -35.35
C VAL A 352 13.77 -10.85 -34.70
N TRP A 353 12.73 -11.19 -35.45
CA TRP A 353 11.36 -11.30 -34.94
C TRP A 353 11.26 -12.35 -33.84
N VAL A 354 11.84 -13.54 -34.06
CA VAL A 354 11.87 -14.62 -33.06
C VAL A 354 12.57 -14.19 -31.78
N SER A 355 13.64 -13.40 -31.87
CA SER A 355 14.34 -12.91 -30.68
C SER A 355 13.47 -11.94 -29.88
N ILE A 356 12.83 -10.97 -30.55
CA ILE A 356 11.98 -9.98 -29.88
C ILE A 356 10.72 -10.64 -29.31
N PHE A 357 10.02 -11.44 -30.12
CA PHE A 357 8.83 -12.16 -29.66
C PHE A 357 9.19 -13.18 -28.58
N GLY A 358 10.32 -13.88 -28.70
CA GLY A 358 10.80 -14.83 -27.70
C GLY A 358 11.01 -14.17 -26.33
N TYR A 359 11.50 -12.93 -26.28
CA TYR A 359 11.59 -12.15 -25.04
C TYR A 359 10.21 -11.91 -24.41
N PHE A 360 9.29 -11.29 -25.15
CA PHE A 360 7.97 -10.91 -24.61
C PHE A 360 7.05 -12.12 -24.38
N GLY A 361 7.02 -13.07 -25.31
CA GLY A 361 6.22 -14.30 -25.21
C GLY A 361 6.64 -15.15 -24.02
N ALA A 362 7.95 -15.26 -23.75
CA ALA A 362 8.43 -15.95 -22.56
C ALA A 362 8.11 -15.20 -21.26
N ALA A 363 8.24 -13.87 -21.26
CA ALA A 363 7.84 -13.03 -20.13
C ALA A 363 6.35 -13.20 -19.81
N ILE A 364 5.49 -13.33 -20.83
CA ILE A 364 4.06 -13.58 -20.63
C ILE A 364 3.82 -14.90 -19.88
N GLN A 365 4.51 -15.96 -20.29
CA GLN A 365 4.36 -17.29 -19.69
C GLN A 365 4.77 -17.32 -18.21
N SER A 366 5.80 -16.56 -17.81
CA SER A 366 6.28 -16.55 -16.41
C SER A 366 5.56 -15.55 -15.51
N LEU A 367 5.09 -14.42 -16.07
CA LEU A 367 4.33 -13.42 -15.32
C LEU A 367 2.89 -13.87 -15.04
N PHE A 368 2.31 -14.76 -15.85
CA PHE A 368 0.94 -15.25 -15.64
C PHE A 368 0.71 -15.83 -14.22
N PRO A 369 1.47 -16.84 -13.74
CA PRO A 369 1.27 -17.37 -12.39
C PRO A 369 1.57 -16.33 -11.30
N SER A 370 2.50 -15.41 -11.56
CA SER A 370 2.88 -14.34 -10.64
C SER A 370 1.76 -13.31 -10.47
N CYS A 371 1.08 -12.94 -11.56
CA CYS A 371 -0.06 -12.02 -11.54
C CYS A 371 -1.26 -12.66 -10.84
N CYS A 372 -1.58 -13.94 -11.13
CA CYS A 372 -2.60 -14.69 -10.39
C CYS A 372 -2.38 -14.60 -8.88
N ALA A 373 -1.14 -14.88 -8.45
CA ALA A 373 -0.78 -14.91 -7.04
C ALA A 373 -0.70 -13.52 -6.38
N SER A 374 -0.85 -12.43 -7.15
CA SER A 374 -0.97 -11.05 -6.65
C SER A 374 -2.42 -10.55 -6.65
N LEU A 375 -3.31 -11.21 -7.40
CA LEU A 375 -4.73 -10.89 -7.48
C LEU A 375 -5.54 -11.62 -6.41
N THR A 376 -5.04 -12.74 -5.89
CA THR A 376 -5.64 -13.43 -4.75
C THR A 376 -5.21 -12.70 -3.47
N PRO A 377 -6.13 -12.05 -2.73
CA PRO A 377 -5.82 -11.61 -1.38
C PRO A 377 -5.45 -12.85 -0.57
N ASP A 378 -4.28 -12.85 0.09
CA ASP A 378 -3.91 -13.90 1.04
C ASP A 378 -4.97 -13.95 2.16
N LEU A 379 -5.99 -14.79 1.98
CA LEU A 379 -7.01 -15.15 2.99
C LEU A 379 -6.40 -15.73 4.27
N ASN A 380 -5.10 -16.02 4.25
CA ASN A 380 -4.34 -16.56 5.37
C ASN A 380 -3.55 -15.52 6.16
N THR A 381 -3.67 -14.24 5.81
CA THR A 381 -3.27 -13.16 6.71
C THR A 381 -4.50 -12.78 7.54
N SER A 382 -4.93 -13.69 8.41
CA SER A 382 -5.83 -13.36 9.52
C SER A 382 -5.08 -12.53 10.60
N SER A 383 -4.21 -11.62 10.17
CA SER A 383 -3.73 -10.49 10.96
C SER A 383 -4.50 -9.26 10.48
N LEU A 384 -5.79 -9.21 10.85
CA LEU A 384 -6.61 -8.01 10.67
C LEU A 384 -5.99 -6.77 11.35
N LEU A 385 -5.01 -6.99 12.23
CA LEU A 385 -4.12 -6.00 12.82
C LEU A 385 -2.66 -6.34 12.50
N ALA A 386 -1.87 -5.34 12.09
CA ALA A 386 -0.43 -5.52 11.96
C ALA A 386 0.21 -5.87 13.33
N PRO A 387 1.22 -6.76 13.40
CA PRO A 387 1.86 -7.15 14.66
C PRO A 387 2.38 -5.96 15.49
N ALA A 388 2.91 -4.93 14.84
CA ALA A 388 3.37 -3.70 15.50
C ALA A 388 2.25 -2.93 16.20
N LEU A 389 1.05 -2.86 15.60
CA LEU A 389 -0.12 -2.23 16.20
C LEU A 389 -0.62 -3.01 17.41
N LEU A 390 -0.58 -4.34 17.33
CA LEU A 390 -0.97 -5.22 18.43
C LEU A 390 0.00 -5.08 19.61
N GLN A 391 1.31 -5.07 19.34
CA GLN A 391 2.33 -4.84 20.37
C GLN A 391 2.18 -3.46 21.03
N ARG A 392 1.86 -2.41 20.25
CA ARG A 392 1.57 -1.07 20.78
C ARG A 392 0.30 -1.07 21.63
N ALA A 393 -0.77 -1.74 21.20
CA ALA A 393 -2.00 -1.88 21.97
C ALA A 393 -1.76 -2.56 23.32
N GLN A 394 -0.98 -3.63 23.33
CA GLN A 394 -0.59 -4.36 24.55
C GLN A 394 0.24 -3.46 25.47
N SER A 395 1.24 -2.76 24.95
CA SER A 395 2.05 -1.81 25.72
C SER A 395 1.22 -0.70 26.38
N LEU A 396 0.31 -0.07 25.63
CA LEU A 396 -0.60 0.95 26.16
C LEU A 396 -1.58 0.40 27.19
N THR A 397 -2.01 -0.86 27.04
CA THR A 397 -2.89 -1.53 28.00
C THR A 397 -2.13 -1.89 29.28
N THR A 398 -0.86 -2.29 29.19
CA THR A 398 -0.02 -2.50 30.38
C THR A 398 0.24 -1.19 31.13
N GLU A 399 0.48 -0.09 30.41
CA GLU A 399 0.58 1.26 31.01
C GLU A 399 -0.73 1.64 31.72
N HIS A 400 -1.88 1.41 31.07
CA HIS A 400 -3.19 1.64 31.67
C HIS A 400 -3.36 0.89 32.99
N ASP A 401 -3.07 -0.41 33.01
CA ASP A 401 -3.27 -1.25 34.18
C ASP A 401 -2.36 -0.87 35.34
N ASP A 402 -1.12 -0.46 35.06
CA ASP A 402 -0.19 0.01 36.08
C ASP A 402 -0.59 1.37 36.65
N LEU A 403 -1.00 2.31 35.79
CA LEU A 403 -1.51 3.62 36.24
C LEU A 403 -2.83 3.48 37.01
N GLN A 404 -3.69 2.54 36.64
CA GLN A 404 -4.93 2.24 37.36
C GLN A 404 -4.64 1.70 38.77
N LYS A 405 -3.62 0.83 38.94
CA LYS A 405 -3.17 0.36 40.26
C LYS A 405 -2.64 1.51 41.11
N VAL A 406 -1.84 2.42 40.53
CA VAL A 406 -1.33 3.61 41.22
C VAL A 406 -2.48 4.51 41.66
N LEU A 407 -3.45 4.76 40.78
CA LEU A 407 -4.62 5.60 41.09
C LEU A 407 -5.49 5.02 42.22
N ASN A 408 -5.61 3.70 42.30
CA ASN A 408 -6.30 3.02 43.41
C ASN A 408 -5.58 3.19 44.76
N SER A 409 -4.27 3.46 44.75
CA SER A 409 -3.45 3.69 45.96
C SER A 409 -3.30 5.17 46.33
N SER A 410 -3.23 6.07 45.34
CA SER A 410 -3.06 7.51 45.53
C SER A 410 -3.72 8.29 44.38
N PHE A 411 -4.64 9.20 44.71
CA PHE A 411 -5.35 9.98 43.69
C PHE A 411 -4.50 11.17 43.19
N GLU A 412 -4.18 11.15 41.89
CA GLU A 412 -3.52 12.26 41.19
C GLU A 412 -4.32 12.65 39.93
N SER A 413 -4.57 13.95 39.75
CA SER A 413 -5.42 14.44 38.65
C SER A 413 -4.83 14.16 37.25
N ASN A 414 -3.50 14.15 37.10
CA ASN A 414 -2.86 13.91 35.80
C ASN A 414 -2.89 12.42 35.45
N THR A 415 -2.62 11.55 36.42
CA THR A 415 -2.71 10.10 36.30
C THR A 415 -4.12 9.66 35.96
N ALA A 416 -5.14 10.24 36.61
CA ALA A 416 -6.55 9.97 36.30
C ALA A 416 -6.92 10.34 34.85
N LYS A 417 -6.40 11.45 34.32
CA LYS A 417 -6.61 11.84 32.91
C LYS A 417 -5.98 10.84 31.95
N ARG A 418 -4.73 10.45 32.21
CA ARG A 418 -3.99 9.48 31.38
C ARG A 418 -4.66 8.11 31.35
N VAL A 419 -5.13 7.62 32.51
CA VAL A 419 -5.92 6.39 32.61
C VAL A 419 -7.20 6.48 31.75
N GLY A 420 -7.93 7.59 31.83
CA GLY A 420 -9.13 7.82 31.01
C GLY A 420 -8.85 7.81 29.50
N GLU A 421 -7.70 8.35 29.07
CA GLU A 421 -7.26 8.30 27.66
C GLU A 421 -6.98 6.87 27.19
N LEU A 422 -6.28 6.08 28.02
CA LEU A 422 -5.87 4.72 27.68
C LEU A 422 -7.00 3.68 27.82
N SER A 423 -8.04 3.96 28.62
CA SER A 423 -9.20 3.06 28.82
C SER A 423 -9.82 2.63 27.49
N ARG A 424 -9.90 3.55 26.51
CA ARG A 424 -10.47 3.25 25.19
C ARG A 424 -9.68 2.19 24.43
N VAL A 425 -8.35 2.20 24.55
CA VAL A 425 -7.45 1.23 23.91
C VAL A 425 -7.52 -0.11 24.65
N ALA A 426 -7.49 -0.07 25.98
CA ALA A 426 -7.58 -1.26 26.83
C ALA A 426 -8.90 -2.03 26.61
N GLU A 427 -10.04 -1.33 26.56
CA GLU A 427 -11.35 -1.92 26.28
C GLU A 427 -11.42 -2.50 24.86
N ALA A 428 -10.89 -1.78 23.86
CA ALA A 428 -10.88 -2.24 22.47
C ALA A 428 -9.99 -3.48 22.28
N LEU A 429 -8.82 -3.52 22.93
CA LEU A 429 -7.92 -4.67 22.91
C LEU A 429 -8.57 -5.87 23.58
N LYS A 430 -9.14 -5.70 24.78
CA LYS A 430 -9.81 -6.78 25.52
C LYS A 430 -10.97 -7.37 24.73
N ALA A 431 -11.78 -6.53 24.08
CA ALA A 431 -12.86 -7.00 23.22
C ALA A 431 -12.34 -7.81 22.02
N TRP A 432 -11.25 -7.36 21.40
CA TRP A 432 -10.61 -8.07 20.29
C TRP A 432 -10.00 -9.41 20.74
N GLU A 433 -9.29 -9.45 21.88
CA GLU A 433 -8.70 -10.67 22.44
C GLU A 433 -9.79 -11.69 22.83
N THR A 434 -10.91 -11.22 23.38
CA THR A 434 -12.06 -12.09 23.71
C THR A 434 -12.63 -12.74 22.45
N SER A 435 -12.86 -11.96 21.39
CA SER A 435 -13.37 -12.48 20.12
C SER A 435 -12.34 -13.40 19.43
N GLN A 436 -11.05 -13.09 19.52
CA GLN A 436 -9.97 -13.96 19.03
C GLN A 436 -9.95 -15.30 19.77
N ALA A 437 -10.11 -15.30 21.10
CA ALA A 437 -10.20 -16.52 21.90
C ALA A 437 -11.43 -17.35 21.51
N SER A 438 -12.59 -16.73 21.33
CA SER A 438 -13.80 -17.41 20.84
C SER A 438 -13.62 -18.01 19.46
N VAL A 439 -12.97 -17.31 18.53
CA VAL A 439 -12.62 -17.85 17.19
C VAL A 439 -11.69 -19.06 17.33
N ALA A 440 -10.68 -19.00 18.21
CA ALA A 440 -9.76 -20.10 18.43
C ALA A 440 -10.49 -21.33 19.01
N GLU A 441 -11.34 -21.15 20.02
CA GLU A 441 -12.15 -22.22 20.62
C GLU A 441 -13.10 -22.87 19.61
N LEU A 442 -13.84 -22.06 18.85
CA LEU A 442 -14.73 -22.55 17.79
C LEU A 442 -13.95 -23.30 16.70
N THR A 443 -12.74 -22.84 16.36
CA THR A 443 -11.89 -23.53 15.39
C THR A 443 -11.43 -24.89 15.94
N THR A 444 -11.02 -24.96 17.21
CA THR A 444 -10.68 -26.24 17.85
C THR A 444 -11.87 -27.20 17.90
N MET A 445 -13.07 -26.69 18.11
CA MET A 445 -14.33 -27.45 18.09
C MET A 445 -14.75 -27.92 16.68
N ILE A 446 -14.19 -27.34 15.62
CA ILE A 446 -14.44 -27.81 14.25
C ILE A 446 -13.38 -28.85 13.83
N ASP A 447 -12.22 -28.81 14.48
CA ASP A 447 -11.08 -29.66 14.16
C ASP A 447 -11.01 -30.96 14.96
N ASP A 448 -11.75 -31.07 16.06
CA ASP A 448 -11.89 -32.31 16.83
C ASP A 448 -12.67 -33.38 16.04
N PRO A 449 -12.04 -34.51 15.67
CA PRO A 449 -12.68 -35.59 14.92
C PRO A 449 -13.66 -36.44 15.75
N GLU A 450 -13.69 -36.31 17.08
CA GLU A 450 -14.63 -37.03 17.95
C GLU A 450 -15.95 -36.28 18.17
N GLN A 451 -16.06 -35.04 17.67
CA GLN A 451 -17.24 -34.19 17.86
C GLN A 451 -18.41 -34.53 16.92
N ASP A 452 -19.63 -34.37 17.44
CA ASP A 452 -20.86 -34.61 16.70
C ASP A 452 -20.97 -33.70 15.47
N ALA A 453 -21.42 -34.25 14.34
CA ALA A 453 -21.53 -33.54 13.07
C ALA A 453 -22.50 -32.35 13.14
N ASP A 454 -23.55 -32.46 13.96
CA ASP A 454 -24.52 -31.40 14.19
C ASP A 454 -23.90 -30.25 15.02
N LEU A 455 -23.11 -30.56 16.05
CA LEU A 455 -22.38 -29.56 16.84
C LEU A 455 -21.31 -28.85 16.01
N ALA A 456 -20.56 -29.58 15.18
CA ALA A 456 -19.58 -29.00 14.27
C ALA A 456 -20.22 -28.11 13.19
N SER A 457 -21.49 -28.35 12.84
CA SER A 457 -22.25 -27.47 11.93
C SER A 457 -22.59 -26.13 12.58
N ILE A 458 -23.06 -26.15 13.83
CA ILE A 458 -23.39 -24.95 14.60
C ILE A 458 -22.13 -24.12 14.86
N ALA A 459 -21.01 -24.77 15.23
CA ALA A 459 -19.74 -24.09 15.45
C ALA A 459 -19.21 -23.37 14.19
N ARG A 460 -19.46 -23.90 12.99
CA ARG A 460 -19.09 -23.22 11.72
C ARG A 460 -19.92 -21.97 11.47
N ASP A 461 -21.22 -22.02 11.73
CA ASP A 461 -22.10 -20.87 11.57
C ASP A 461 -21.73 -19.76 12.57
N GLU A 462 -21.45 -20.13 13.83
CA GLU A 462 -20.95 -19.20 14.84
C GLU A 462 -19.57 -18.63 14.50
N LEU A 463 -18.65 -19.45 13.99
CA LEU A 463 -17.32 -19.02 13.54
C LEU A 463 -17.43 -17.94 12.47
N SER A 464 -18.37 -18.08 11.52
CA SER A 464 -18.58 -17.09 10.47
C SER A 464 -19.04 -15.73 11.03
N SER A 465 -19.95 -15.74 12.00
CA SER A 465 -20.40 -14.52 12.68
C SER A 465 -19.30 -13.91 13.52
N GLU A 466 -18.51 -14.73 14.23
CA GLU A 466 -17.47 -14.25 15.13
C GLU A 466 -16.26 -13.71 14.37
N THR A 467 -15.93 -14.31 13.22
CA THR A 467 -14.90 -13.78 12.30
C THR A 467 -15.29 -12.38 11.80
N GLY A 468 -16.55 -12.16 11.41
CA GLY A 468 -17.04 -10.83 11.03
C GLY A 468 -16.99 -9.81 12.19
N LYS A 469 -17.26 -10.25 13.43
CA LYS A 469 -17.07 -9.40 14.62
C LYS A 469 -15.60 -9.07 14.84
N LEU A 470 -14.69 -10.04 14.71
CA LEU A 470 -13.25 -9.85 14.84
C LEU A 470 -12.72 -8.81 13.85
N GLU A 471 -13.19 -8.82 12.60
CA GLU A 471 -12.85 -7.78 11.60
C GLU A 471 -13.33 -6.38 12.02
N SER A 472 -14.53 -6.29 12.58
CA SER A 472 -15.08 -5.02 13.08
C SER A 472 -14.30 -4.51 14.30
N LEU A 473 -13.89 -5.42 15.20
CA LEU A 473 -13.12 -5.11 16.40
C LEU A 473 -11.69 -4.72 16.06
N ALA A 474 -11.07 -5.37 15.07
CA ALA A 474 -9.75 -4.99 14.57
C ALA A 474 -9.74 -3.55 14.02
N ARG A 475 -10.78 -3.17 13.24
CA ARG A 475 -10.93 -1.78 12.77
C ARG A 475 -11.10 -0.79 13.93
N LYS A 476 -11.93 -1.13 14.93
CA LYS A 476 -12.12 -0.31 16.13
C LYS A 476 -10.83 -0.16 16.95
N LEU A 477 -10.08 -1.24 17.12
CA LEU A 477 -8.80 -1.26 17.81
C LEU A 477 -7.78 -0.38 17.08
N SER A 478 -7.62 -0.56 15.77
CA SER A 478 -6.74 0.28 14.95
C SER A 478 -7.09 1.77 15.05
N ALA A 479 -8.39 2.12 15.01
CA ALA A 479 -8.85 3.50 15.17
C ALA A 479 -8.64 4.05 16.60
N SER A 480 -8.62 3.19 17.62
CA SER A 480 -8.33 3.59 19.01
C SER A 480 -6.85 3.88 19.25
N LEU A 481 -5.95 3.25 18.49
CA LEU A 481 -4.50 3.43 18.57
C LEU A 481 -4.02 4.73 17.93
N THR A 482 -4.88 5.36 17.13
CA THR A 482 -4.61 6.63 16.48
C THR A 482 -4.60 7.76 17.52
N PRO A 483 -3.53 8.56 17.61
CA PRO A 483 -3.50 9.69 18.55
C PRO A 483 -4.61 10.69 18.18
N ARG A 484 -5.32 11.18 19.20
CA ARG A 484 -6.28 12.27 18.98
C ARG A 484 -5.54 13.52 18.54
N HIS A 485 -6.13 14.26 17.62
CA HIS A 485 -5.60 15.56 17.21
C HIS A 485 -5.62 16.54 18.40
N THR A 486 -4.60 17.39 18.52
CA THR A 486 -4.46 18.36 19.62
C THR A 486 -5.68 19.26 19.78
N PHE A 487 -6.28 19.65 18.65
CA PHE A 487 -7.46 20.50 18.60
C PHE A 487 -8.78 19.75 18.36
N ALA A 488 -8.83 18.43 18.53
CA ALA A 488 -10.01 17.62 18.18
C ALA A 488 -11.29 18.11 18.86
N ASP A 489 -11.21 18.52 20.12
CA ASP A 489 -12.35 18.95 20.94
C ASP A 489 -12.72 20.44 20.75
N PHE A 490 -11.95 21.19 19.96
CA PHE A 490 -12.17 22.63 19.79
C PHE A 490 -13.32 22.92 18.80
N PRO A 491 -13.96 24.09 18.95
CA PRO A 491 -14.77 24.68 17.87
C PRO A 491 -13.88 24.95 16.64
N CYS A 492 -14.49 25.22 15.48
CA CYS A 492 -13.72 25.43 14.25
C CYS A 492 -14.22 26.59 13.40
N MET A 493 -13.30 27.15 12.63
CA MET A 493 -13.54 28.16 11.63
C MET A 493 -13.23 27.60 10.25
N ILE A 494 -14.19 27.71 9.33
CA ILE A 494 -14.09 27.25 7.95
C ILE A 494 -13.95 28.48 7.07
N GLU A 495 -12.78 28.64 6.44
CA GLU A 495 -12.47 29.76 5.56
C GLU A 495 -12.49 29.32 4.10
N PHE A 496 -13.16 30.10 3.26
CA PHE A 496 -13.28 29.86 1.83
C PHE A 496 -12.58 30.98 1.08
N ARG A 497 -11.66 30.62 0.18
CA ARG A 497 -11.02 31.59 -0.75
C ARG A 497 -11.05 31.09 -2.19
N PRO A 498 -11.19 32.00 -3.18
CA PRO A 498 -11.23 31.62 -4.57
C PRO A 498 -9.86 31.06 -5.01
N GLY A 499 -9.89 29.94 -5.74
CA GLY A 499 -8.73 29.35 -6.38
C GLY A 499 -8.67 29.68 -7.88
N PRO A 500 -7.91 28.91 -8.68
CA PRO A 500 -7.85 29.07 -10.13
C PRO A 500 -9.25 28.92 -10.77
N GLY A 501 -9.69 29.90 -11.56
CA GLY A 501 -11.01 29.87 -12.20
C GLY A 501 -11.66 31.24 -12.44
N GLY A 502 -11.05 32.33 -11.94
CA GLY A 502 -11.59 33.68 -12.13
C GLY A 502 -12.93 33.87 -11.41
N LEU A 503 -13.89 34.54 -12.06
CA LEU A 503 -15.22 34.78 -11.50
C LEU A 503 -15.98 33.48 -11.19
N GLU A 504 -15.79 32.43 -11.97
CA GLU A 504 -16.48 31.14 -11.73
C GLU A 504 -16.05 30.49 -10.40
N GLY A 505 -14.77 30.61 -10.03
CA GLY A 505 -14.30 30.14 -8.73
C GLY A 505 -14.98 30.86 -7.56
N ARG A 506 -15.35 32.14 -7.76
CA ARG A 506 -16.03 32.97 -6.75
C ARG A 506 -17.50 32.60 -6.58
N TYR A 507 -18.20 32.31 -7.67
CA TYR A 507 -19.57 31.78 -7.62
C TYR A 507 -19.62 30.39 -6.99
N PHE A 508 -18.68 29.52 -7.36
CA PHE A 508 -18.58 28.20 -6.76
C PHE A 508 -18.22 28.27 -5.26
N MET A 509 -17.47 29.29 -4.84
CA MET A 509 -17.19 29.53 -3.43
C MET A 509 -18.45 29.81 -2.62
N ASP A 510 -19.38 30.62 -3.14
CA ASP A 510 -20.69 30.86 -2.52
C ASP A 510 -21.52 29.57 -2.41
N THR A 511 -21.43 28.70 -3.41
CA THR A 511 -22.08 27.38 -3.38
C THR A 511 -21.55 26.53 -2.22
N LEU A 512 -20.22 26.43 -2.08
CA LEU A 512 -19.60 25.66 -0.99
C LEU A 512 -19.92 26.27 0.39
N PHE A 513 -19.89 27.59 0.51
CA PHE A 513 -20.26 28.26 1.76
C PHE A 513 -21.70 27.93 2.16
N LYS A 514 -22.66 28.04 1.22
CA LYS A 514 -24.06 27.66 1.44
C LYS A 514 -24.22 26.18 1.77
N MET A 515 -23.45 25.30 1.11
CA MET A 515 -23.42 23.86 1.39
C MET A 515 -23.04 23.55 2.84
N TYR A 516 -21.92 24.09 3.33
CA TYR A 516 -21.48 23.83 4.71
C TYR A 516 -22.37 24.53 5.74
N LYS A 517 -22.93 25.71 5.42
CA LYS A 517 -23.94 26.35 6.25
C LYS A 517 -25.22 25.50 6.36
N GLY A 518 -25.68 24.94 5.25
CA GLY A 518 -26.83 24.01 5.21
C GLY A 518 -26.56 22.72 6.00
N LEU A 519 -25.35 22.17 5.89
CA LEU A 519 -24.90 21.04 6.70
C LEU A 519 -24.94 21.36 8.20
N CYS A 520 -24.45 22.54 8.60
CA CYS A 520 -24.49 22.98 10.01
C CYS A 520 -25.93 23.09 10.51
N MET A 521 -26.83 23.68 9.74
CA MET A 521 -28.26 23.76 10.08
C MET A 521 -28.90 22.37 10.22
N ARG A 522 -28.62 21.44 9.29
CA ARG A 522 -29.18 20.08 9.31
C ARG A 522 -28.69 19.26 10.51
N ARG A 523 -27.39 19.34 10.82
CA ARG A 523 -26.79 18.62 11.96
C ARG A 523 -26.99 19.33 13.31
N GLY A 524 -27.64 20.50 13.33
CA GLY A 524 -27.94 21.25 14.56
C GLY A 524 -26.75 21.99 15.16
N TYR A 525 -25.68 22.22 14.39
CA TYR A 525 -24.51 22.97 14.84
C TYR A 525 -24.82 24.47 14.96
N ARG A 526 -24.46 25.06 16.10
CA ARG A 526 -24.45 26.51 16.31
C ARG A 526 -23.33 27.13 15.50
N HIS A 527 -23.68 28.03 14.60
CA HIS A 527 -22.71 28.66 13.70
C HIS A 527 -22.99 30.16 13.52
N SER A 528 -21.93 30.93 13.27
CA SER A 528 -21.97 32.36 12.96
C SER A 528 -21.21 32.63 11.65
N VAL A 529 -21.67 33.63 10.90
CA VAL A 529 -20.95 34.10 9.71
C VAL A 529 -20.04 35.24 10.15
N VAL A 530 -18.74 34.99 10.21
CA VAL A 530 -17.74 35.98 10.63
C VAL A 530 -17.46 36.96 9.50
N LYS A 531 -17.34 36.44 8.28
CA LYS A 531 -17.06 37.25 7.09
C LYS A 531 -17.80 36.72 5.88
N TYR A 532 -18.37 37.61 5.08
CA TYR A 532 -19.03 37.29 3.81
C TYR A 532 -18.84 38.49 2.87
N GLU A 533 -17.71 38.50 2.16
CA GLU A 533 -17.23 39.64 1.38
C GLU A 533 -17.38 39.36 -0.12
N PHE A 534 -17.94 40.31 -0.86
CA PHE A 534 -18.09 40.25 -2.32
C PHE A 534 -16.83 40.75 -3.04
N ALA A 535 -16.65 40.33 -4.29
CA ALA A 535 -15.53 40.79 -5.11
C ALA A 535 -15.78 42.22 -5.65
N ASP A 536 -14.84 43.13 -5.37
CA ASP A 536 -14.86 44.47 -5.95
C ASP A 536 -14.78 44.41 -7.48
N GLY A 537 -15.76 45.01 -8.17
CA GLY A 537 -15.82 45.10 -9.63
C GLY A 537 -16.73 44.09 -10.33
N ALA A 538 -17.45 43.22 -9.61
CA ALA A 538 -18.42 42.30 -10.22
C ALA A 538 -19.81 42.93 -10.48
N GLY A 539 -20.11 44.12 -9.92
CA GLY A 539 -21.46 44.71 -9.91
C GLY A 539 -22.47 43.85 -9.12
N ASP A 540 -23.76 44.21 -9.13
CA ASP A 540 -24.87 43.39 -8.59
C ASP A 540 -25.14 42.09 -9.40
N SER A 541 -24.13 41.58 -10.10
CA SER A 541 -24.25 40.47 -11.02
C SER A 541 -24.26 39.15 -10.25
N SER A 542 -25.44 38.67 -9.86
CA SER A 542 -25.62 37.27 -9.46
C SER A 542 -25.46 36.34 -10.68
N SER A 543 -24.96 35.12 -10.47
CA SER A 543 -24.97 34.10 -11.53
C SER A 543 -26.40 33.79 -11.98
N SER A 544 -26.57 33.17 -13.15
CA SER A 544 -27.89 32.69 -13.60
C SER A 544 -28.53 31.66 -12.64
N ALA A 545 -27.73 31.10 -11.72
CA ALA A 545 -28.15 30.19 -10.67
C ALA A 545 -28.30 30.87 -9.29
N GLY A 546 -28.22 32.21 -9.21
CA GLY A 546 -28.38 32.97 -7.96
C GLY A 546 -27.17 32.92 -7.02
N GLU A 547 -25.98 32.65 -7.53
CA GLU A 547 -24.73 32.63 -6.76
C GLU A 547 -24.09 34.01 -6.77
N ASN A 548 -23.46 34.38 -5.66
CA ASN A 548 -22.77 35.66 -5.53
C ASN A 548 -21.25 35.51 -5.73
N PRO A 549 -20.57 36.48 -6.35
CA PRO A 549 -19.13 36.41 -6.59
C PRO A 549 -18.36 36.82 -5.32
N LEU A 550 -18.05 35.84 -4.46
CA LEU A 550 -17.38 36.12 -3.19
C LEU A 550 -15.85 36.32 -3.34
N GLN A 551 -15.27 37.15 -2.49
CA GLN A 551 -13.83 37.36 -2.32
C GLN A 551 -13.27 36.58 -1.14
N GLU A 552 -14.01 36.54 -0.04
CA GLU A 552 -13.69 35.77 1.15
C GLU A 552 -14.98 35.45 1.91
N ALA A 553 -15.08 34.22 2.43
CA ALA A 553 -16.16 33.85 3.33
C ALA A 553 -15.62 33.02 4.50
N ILE A 554 -16.11 33.29 5.71
CA ILE A 554 -15.68 32.63 6.93
C ILE A 554 -16.91 32.23 7.74
N LEU A 555 -17.02 30.93 8.00
CA LEU A 555 -18.08 30.31 8.80
C LEU A 555 -17.46 29.77 10.09
N GLU A 556 -17.92 30.24 11.24
CA GLU A 556 -17.49 29.72 12.54
C GLU A 556 -18.55 28.78 13.12
N VAL A 557 -18.10 27.64 13.64
CA VAL A 557 -18.92 26.61 14.29
C VAL A 557 -18.51 26.53 15.75
N HIS A 558 -19.46 26.80 16.65
CA HIS A 558 -19.22 27.03 18.09
C HIS A 558 -19.21 25.76 18.95
N ASP A 559 -19.70 24.64 18.42
CA ASP A 559 -19.81 23.42 19.22
C ASP A 559 -18.46 22.72 19.41
N GLN A 560 -18.26 22.18 20.60
CA GLN A 560 -17.07 21.39 20.92
C GLN A 560 -17.00 20.13 20.03
N GLY A 561 -15.80 19.79 19.57
CA GLY A 561 -15.60 18.66 18.66
C GLY A 561 -15.88 18.96 17.18
N ALA A 562 -16.29 20.19 16.85
CA ALA A 562 -16.54 20.57 15.45
C ALA A 562 -15.27 20.45 14.60
N PHE A 563 -14.10 20.80 15.15
CA PHE A 563 -12.83 20.71 14.43
C PHE A 563 -12.54 19.28 13.92
N ASP A 564 -12.69 18.24 14.74
CA ASP A 564 -12.45 16.86 14.29
C ASP A 564 -13.41 16.41 13.19
N THR A 565 -14.61 16.99 13.14
CA THR A 565 -15.61 16.68 12.11
C THR A 565 -15.28 17.34 10.78
N PHE A 566 -14.84 18.61 10.81
CA PHE A 566 -14.61 19.40 9.61
C PHE A 566 -13.16 19.36 9.11
N ARG A 567 -12.17 18.90 9.90
CA ARG A 567 -10.75 18.93 9.48
C ARG A 567 -10.46 18.17 8.17
N SER A 568 -11.26 17.16 7.83
CA SER A 568 -11.19 16.44 6.55
C SER A 568 -11.56 17.29 5.35
N GLU A 569 -12.24 18.41 5.56
CA GLU A 569 -12.74 19.30 4.51
C GLU A 569 -11.68 20.29 4.04
N ALA A 570 -10.55 20.40 4.72
CA ALA A 570 -9.46 21.30 4.33
C ALA A 570 -8.78 20.83 3.04
N GLY A 571 -8.68 21.71 2.05
CA GLY A 571 -8.00 21.46 0.77
C GLY A 571 -8.63 22.16 -0.42
N MET A 572 -8.23 21.74 -1.63
CA MET A 572 -8.76 22.29 -2.89
C MET A 572 -10.00 21.54 -3.38
N HIS A 573 -11.11 22.25 -3.52
CA HIS A 573 -12.36 21.75 -4.05
C HIS A 573 -12.51 22.19 -5.51
N ARG A 574 -12.57 21.22 -6.44
CA ARG A 574 -12.66 21.47 -7.88
C ARG A 574 -14.10 21.36 -8.38
N VAL A 575 -14.56 22.29 -9.21
CA VAL A 575 -15.84 22.20 -9.93
C VAL A 575 -15.60 22.04 -11.42
N GLN A 576 -16.44 21.22 -12.06
CA GLN A 576 -16.50 21.06 -13.51
C GLN A 576 -17.94 21.25 -13.97
N ARG A 577 -18.22 22.43 -14.54
CA ARG A 577 -19.53 22.78 -15.09
C ARG A 577 -19.38 23.82 -16.21
N ILE A 578 -20.47 24.09 -16.92
CA ILE A 578 -20.55 25.21 -17.85
C ILE A 578 -20.83 26.46 -17.01
N PRO A 579 -19.91 27.44 -16.93
CA PRO A 579 -20.13 28.66 -16.14
C PRO A 579 -21.30 29.47 -16.65
N SER A 580 -21.96 30.20 -15.75
CA SER A 580 -22.97 31.20 -16.10
C SER A 580 -22.39 32.34 -16.96
N THR A 581 -21.08 32.60 -16.85
CA THR A 581 -20.37 33.62 -17.64
C THR A 581 -19.95 33.14 -19.04
N GLU A 582 -20.20 31.88 -19.40
CA GLU A 582 -19.74 31.28 -20.67
C GLU A 582 -20.88 31.17 -21.69
N SER A 583 -20.70 31.76 -22.88
CA SER A 583 -21.74 31.80 -23.93
C SER A 583 -21.70 30.61 -24.89
N LYS A 584 -20.57 29.88 -25.01
CA LYS A 584 -20.38 28.80 -25.99
C LYS A 584 -20.66 27.39 -25.44
N GLY A 585 -21.15 27.28 -24.20
CA GLY A 585 -21.51 25.98 -23.60
C GLY A 585 -20.32 25.07 -23.28
N ARG A 586 -19.11 25.62 -23.12
CA ARG A 586 -17.92 24.82 -22.79
C ARG A 586 -17.83 24.57 -21.29
N VAL A 587 -17.37 23.37 -20.92
CA VAL A 587 -17.12 23.02 -19.53
C VAL A 587 -15.82 23.68 -19.08
N HIS A 588 -15.89 24.49 -18.03
CA HIS A 588 -14.71 25.05 -17.37
C HIS A 588 -14.40 24.26 -16.10
N THR A 589 -13.12 24.28 -15.73
CA THR A 589 -12.65 23.70 -14.47
C THR A 589 -12.15 24.82 -13.59
N SER A 590 -12.82 25.03 -12.46
CA SER A 590 -12.48 26.03 -11.45
C SER A 590 -12.23 25.36 -10.11
N ALA A 591 -11.63 26.07 -9.15
CA ALA A 591 -11.39 25.54 -7.82
C ALA A 591 -11.54 26.59 -6.73
N VAL A 592 -11.81 26.12 -5.51
CA VAL A 592 -11.91 26.90 -4.28
C VAL A 592 -11.02 26.26 -3.23
N ALA A 593 -10.28 27.07 -2.50
CA ALA A 593 -9.46 26.64 -1.37
C ALA A 593 -10.29 26.76 -0.08
N VAL A 594 -10.29 25.69 0.72
CA VAL A 594 -10.99 25.62 2.00
C VAL A 594 -9.97 25.35 3.10
N TRP A 595 -9.94 26.20 4.14
CA TRP A 595 -9.20 25.96 5.38
C TRP A 595 -10.19 25.61 6.48
N VAL A 596 -9.75 24.72 7.37
CA VAL A 596 -10.44 24.45 8.63
C VAL A 596 -9.44 24.66 9.76
N LEU A 597 -9.71 25.65 10.59
CA LEU A 597 -8.84 26.09 11.68
C LEU A 597 -9.56 25.88 13.01
N PRO A 598 -8.86 25.61 14.11
CA PRO A 598 -9.47 25.67 15.43
C PRO A 598 -9.90 27.10 15.73
N SER A 599 -11.11 27.29 16.25
CA SER A 599 -11.51 28.59 16.80
C SER A 599 -11.12 28.63 18.26
N PHE A 600 -10.43 29.70 18.64
CA PHE A 600 -10.11 30.02 20.02
C PHE A 600 -11.14 31.04 20.49
N PRO A 601 -11.69 30.90 21.71
CA PRO A 601 -12.60 31.90 22.24
C PRO A 601 -11.91 33.28 22.20
N GLU A 602 -12.50 34.23 21.49
CA GLU A 602 -12.06 35.63 21.55
C GLU A 602 -12.36 36.15 22.96
N ASN A 603 -11.32 36.57 23.67
CA ASN A 603 -11.47 37.34 24.91
C ASN A 603 -12.27 38.60 24.56
N GLY A 604 -13.48 38.71 25.11
CA GLY A 604 -14.52 39.63 24.64
C GLY A 604 -14.04 41.07 24.49
N ALA A 605 -13.83 41.51 23.25
CA ALA A 605 -13.37 42.85 22.88
C ALA A 605 -14.42 43.97 23.12
N SER A 606 -15.41 43.75 23.99
CA SER A 606 -16.51 44.70 24.22
C SER A 606 -16.26 45.70 25.34
N ASN A 607 -15.22 45.52 26.18
CA ASN A 607 -14.74 46.53 27.13
C ASN A 607 -13.21 46.51 27.20
N ILE A 608 -12.57 47.65 26.93
CA ILE A 608 -11.13 47.84 27.15
C ILE A 608 -10.92 47.97 28.66
N ASP A 609 -10.81 46.84 29.35
CA ASP A 609 -10.35 46.82 30.73
C ASP A 609 -8.83 46.74 30.74
N PHE A 610 -8.20 47.71 31.41
CA PHE A 610 -6.75 47.78 31.54
C PHE A 610 -6.21 47.03 32.75
N ASP A 611 -7.10 46.58 33.64
CA ASP A 611 -6.79 45.88 34.88
C ASP A 611 -7.15 44.39 34.82
N ASP A 612 -7.74 43.93 33.71
CA ASP A 612 -8.00 42.52 33.43
C ASP A 612 -6.72 41.79 32.96
N PRO A 613 -6.21 40.79 33.69
CA PRO A 613 -5.03 40.02 33.30
C PRO A 613 -5.11 39.37 31.91
N GLU A 614 -6.32 39.09 31.42
CA GLU A 614 -6.59 38.44 30.13
C GLU A 614 -6.71 39.43 28.95
N SER A 615 -6.60 40.73 29.23
CA SER A 615 -6.66 41.81 28.24
C SER A 615 -5.33 42.01 27.52
N ASP A 616 -5.38 42.24 26.21
CA ASP A 616 -4.20 42.54 25.39
C ASP A 616 -3.46 43.80 25.88
N PHE A 617 -4.18 44.73 26.52
CA PHE A 617 -3.65 45.99 27.04
C PHE A 617 -3.13 45.92 28.48
N TYR A 618 -3.33 44.79 29.16
CA TYR A 618 -2.87 44.62 30.54
C TYR A 618 -1.36 44.43 30.61
N VAL A 619 -0.76 45.21 31.51
CA VAL A 619 0.68 45.16 31.80
C VAL A 619 0.83 45.16 33.31
N ASN A 620 1.38 44.07 33.85
CA ASN A 620 1.62 43.93 35.27
C ASN A 620 2.64 44.99 35.73
N PRO A 621 2.30 45.87 36.70
CA PRO A 621 3.23 46.89 37.19
C PRO A 621 4.53 46.34 37.78
N GLN A 622 4.53 45.10 38.28
CA GLN A 622 5.72 44.46 38.87
C GLN A 622 6.76 44.06 37.81
N GLU A 623 6.35 43.95 36.54
CA GLU A 623 7.20 43.55 35.42
C GLU A 623 7.87 44.76 34.72
N LEU A 624 7.63 45.98 35.23
CA LEU A 624 8.16 47.21 34.66
C LEU A 624 9.25 47.83 35.52
N LYS A 625 10.40 48.06 34.91
CA LYS A 625 11.48 48.87 35.48
C LYS A 625 11.31 50.32 35.05
N ILE A 626 11.06 51.22 36.00
CA ILE A 626 10.89 52.66 35.75
C ILE A 626 12.16 53.40 36.19
N GLU A 627 12.80 54.09 35.25
CA GLU A 627 14.01 54.90 35.45
C GLU A 627 13.71 56.37 35.17
N THR A 628 14.14 57.26 36.08
CA THR A 628 14.03 58.72 35.91
C THR A 628 15.35 59.29 35.38
N MET A 629 15.29 60.22 34.43
CA MET A 629 16.46 60.83 33.83
C MET A 629 16.27 62.32 33.53
N ARG A 630 17.36 63.01 33.22
CA ARG A 630 17.31 64.40 32.73
C ARG A 630 16.89 64.43 31.27
N ALA A 631 15.96 65.33 30.94
CA ALA A 631 15.50 65.52 29.56
C ALA A 631 16.63 66.03 28.66
N ARG A 632 16.56 65.76 27.36
CA ARG A 632 17.58 66.14 26.37
C ARG A 632 16.98 67.10 25.33
N GLY A 633 17.55 68.29 25.17
CA GLY A 633 17.12 69.25 24.15
C GLY A 633 17.28 70.72 24.55
N ALA A 634 16.71 71.62 23.74
CA ALA A 634 16.71 73.06 24.00
C ALA A 634 15.85 73.37 25.24
N GLY A 635 16.50 73.66 26.36
CA GLY A 635 15.84 74.17 27.55
C GLY A 635 16.85 74.77 28.51
N GLY A 636 16.39 75.78 29.26
CA GLY A 636 17.23 76.52 30.21
C GLY A 636 17.57 75.70 31.46
N GLN A 637 17.71 76.38 32.59
CA GLN A 637 18.13 75.78 33.86
C GLN A 637 17.26 74.57 34.31
N HIS A 638 15.99 74.54 33.92
CA HIS A 638 15.05 73.46 34.24
C HIS A 638 15.47 72.11 33.63
N VAL A 639 15.99 72.09 32.40
CA VAL A 639 16.41 70.84 31.71
C VAL A 639 17.71 70.30 32.30
N ASN A 640 18.61 71.18 32.76
CA ASN A 640 19.90 70.78 33.32
C ASN A 640 19.83 70.21 34.75
N LYS A 641 18.84 70.64 35.54
CA LYS A 641 18.73 70.28 36.97
C LYS A 641 17.57 69.32 37.31
N THR A 642 16.53 69.24 36.48
CA THR A 642 15.30 68.49 36.83
C THR A 642 15.22 67.16 36.08
N GLU A 643 15.04 66.06 36.81
CA GLU A 643 14.86 64.70 36.27
C GLU A 643 13.39 64.45 35.86
N SER A 644 12.98 65.14 34.81
CA SER A 644 11.60 65.13 34.30
C SER A 644 11.33 64.04 33.26
N ALA A 645 12.36 63.46 32.64
CA ALA A 645 12.20 62.41 31.63
C ALA A 645 12.11 61.02 32.28
N ILE A 646 11.28 60.15 31.70
CA ILE A 646 11.07 58.78 32.18
C ILE A 646 11.44 57.79 31.10
N ARG A 647 12.11 56.71 31.49
CA ARG A 647 12.24 55.49 30.70
C ARG A 647 11.60 54.34 31.45
N MET A 648 10.85 53.54 30.72
CA MET A 648 10.18 52.36 31.21
C MET A 648 10.64 51.17 30.39
N THR A 649 10.95 50.07 31.06
CA THR A 649 11.41 48.82 30.43
C THR A 649 10.55 47.67 30.93
N HIS A 650 9.90 46.96 30.03
CA HIS A 650 9.20 45.71 30.34
C HIS A 650 10.19 44.56 30.39
N LEU A 651 10.38 43.97 31.57
CA LEU A 651 11.42 42.95 31.81
C LEU A 651 11.21 41.69 30.98
N PRO A 652 9.98 41.14 30.82
CA PRO A 652 9.77 39.92 30.03
C PRO A 652 10.02 40.07 28.53
N THR A 653 9.57 41.18 27.92
CA THR A 653 9.69 41.39 26.46
C THR A 653 10.92 42.18 26.05
N GLY A 654 11.61 42.83 27.01
CA GLY A 654 12.72 43.75 26.75
C GLY A 654 12.31 45.07 26.09
N THR A 655 11.00 45.34 25.91
CA THR A 655 10.50 46.53 25.24
C THR A 655 10.73 47.77 26.10
N THR A 656 11.40 48.78 25.54
CA THR A 656 11.72 50.04 26.22
C THR A 656 10.95 51.21 25.62
N VAL A 657 10.44 52.09 26.47
CA VAL A 657 9.72 53.31 26.11
C VAL A 657 10.30 54.47 26.89
N SER A 658 10.47 55.63 26.26
CA SER A 658 10.93 56.84 26.95
C SER A 658 10.08 58.04 26.57
N MET A 659 9.77 58.89 27.55
CA MET A 659 8.94 60.08 27.38
C MET A 659 9.57 61.30 28.07
N GLN A 660 9.63 62.43 27.36
CA GLN A 660 10.25 63.68 27.84
C GLN A 660 9.52 64.96 27.36
N ASP A 661 8.34 64.83 26.78
CA ASP A 661 7.66 65.92 26.05
C ASP A 661 7.07 66.99 26.98
N HIS A 662 6.68 66.59 28.20
CA HIS A 662 6.16 67.51 29.21
C HIS A 662 7.22 67.90 30.23
N ARG A 663 7.07 69.10 30.83
CA ARG A 663 7.93 69.54 31.95
C ARG A 663 7.67 68.78 33.25
N SER A 664 6.49 68.16 33.39
CA SER A 664 6.08 67.40 34.57
C SER A 664 6.44 65.91 34.44
N GLN A 665 7.11 65.38 35.48
CA GLN A 665 7.45 63.96 35.57
C GLN A 665 6.20 63.06 35.57
N GLN A 666 5.12 63.46 36.23
CA GLN A 666 3.90 62.66 36.33
C GLN A 666 3.21 62.51 34.97
N LEU A 667 3.10 63.59 34.20
CA LEU A 667 2.54 63.55 32.85
C LEU A 667 3.38 62.68 31.92
N ASN A 668 4.71 62.79 31.97
CA ASN A 668 5.59 61.90 31.22
C ASN A 668 5.46 60.42 31.65
N ARG A 669 5.12 60.15 32.93
CA ARG A 669 4.91 58.79 33.44
C ARG A 669 3.64 58.19 32.85
N GLU A 670 2.55 58.95 32.89
CA GLU A 670 1.24 58.56 32.35
C GLU A 670 1.32 58.31 30.84
N GLU A 671 1.99 59.20 30.10
CA GLU A 671 2.21 59.02 28.66
C GLU A 671 3.16 57.86 28.33
N ALA A 672 4.22 57.64 29.12
CA ALA A 672 5.08 56.46 28.98
C ALA A 672 4.31 55.15 29.22
N TRP A 673 3.39 55.13 30.20
CA TRP A 673 2.51 53.99 30.47
C TRP A 673 1.56 53.71 29.31
N LYS A 674 0.91 54.73 28.75
CA LYS A 674 0.04 54.58 27.57
C LYS A 674 0.81 53.99 26.39
N LEU A 675 2.00 54.53 26.12
CA LEU A 675 2.84 54.08 25.02
C LEU A 675 3.41 52.66 25.26
N MET A 676 3.71 52.29 26.52
CA MET A 676 4.10 50.94 26.92
C MET A 676 2.99 49.92 26.67
N ARG A 677 1.75 50.22 27.11
CA ARG A 677 0.58 49.37 26.88
C ARG A 677 0.29 49.19 25.39
N SER A 678 0.35 50.27 24.60
CA SER A 678 0.21 50.19 23.15
C SER A 678 1.25 49.27 22.52
N ARG A 679 2.53 49.43 22.86
CA ARG A 679 3.60 48.59 22.27
C ARG A 679 3.49 47.12 22.66
N ILE A 680 3.11 46.81 23.89
CA ILE A 680 2.90 45.41 24.32
C ILE A 680 1.69 44.82 23.60
N ALA A 681 0.58 45.55 23.53
CA ALA A 681 -0.62 45.10 22.83
C ALA A 681 -0.33 44.85 21.34
N ASP A 682 0.42 45.75 20.69
CA ASP A 682 0.86 45.58 19.30
C ASP A 682 1.75 44.34 19.13
N GLN A 683 2.73 44.12 20.03
CA GLN A 683 3.61 42.96 19.99
C GLN A 683 2.87 41.63 20.20
N ARG A 684 1.89 41.59 21.14
CA ARG A 684 1.03 40.42 21.36
C ARG A 684 0.14 40.14 20.16
N ARG A 685 -0.43 41.20 19.55
CA ARG A 685 -1.22 41.09 18.33
C ARG A 685 -0.37 40.55 17.18
N GLU A 686 0.83 41.07 16.96
CA GLU A 686 1.77 40.58 15.94
C GLU A 686 2.14 39.11 16.15
N ALA A 687 2.39 38.69 17.40
CA ALA A 687 2.67 37.30 17.74
C ALA A 687 1.47 36.38 17.41
N ARG A 688 0.26 36.77 17.82
CA ARG A 688 -0.99 36.04 17.53
C ARG A 688 -1.25 35.95 16.02
N GLU A 689 -1.05 37.04 15.28
CA GLU A 689 -1.16 37.06 13.82
C GLU A 689 -0.13 36.15 13.15
N ALA A 690 1.10 36.11 13.66
CA ALA A 690 2.16 35.22 13.19
C ALA A 690 1.82 33.74 13.43
N GLU A 691 1.35 33.39 14.63
CA GLU A 691 0.88 32.04 14.96
C GLU A 691 -0.29 31.61 14.08
N ALA A 692 -1.30 32.47 13.92
CA ALA A 692 -2.45 32.21 13.05
C ALA A 692 -2.02 32.01 11.59
N SER A 693 -1.04 32.80 11.10
CA SER A 693 -0.47 32.65 9.75
C SER A 693 0.29 31.33 9.59
N GLN A 694 1.06 30.90 10.59
CA GLN A 694 1.74 29.61 10.59
C GLN A 694 0.74 28.45 10.57
N LEU A 695 -0.31 28.52 11.40
CA LEU A 695 -1.36 27.51 11.47
C LEU A 695 -2.09 27.39 10.12
N ARG A 696 -2.45 28.52 9.50
CA ARG A 696 -3.03 28.55 8.13
C ARG A 696 -2.12 27.93 7.08
N ASN A 697 -0.82 28.25 7.11
CA ASN A 697 0.14 27.68 6.15
C ASN A 697 0.38 26.18 6.36
N SER A 698 0.25 25.67 7.59
CA SER A 698 0.38 24.24 7.88
C SER A 698 -0.75 23.40 7.29
N VAL A 699 -1.97 23.96 7.21
CA VAL A 699 -3.15 23.28 6.65
C VAL A 699 -3.12 23.28 5.14
N LEU A 700 -2.96 24.46 4.53
CA LEU A 700 -2.86 24.62 3.09
C LEU A 700 -1.97 25.81 2.78
N SER A 701 -0.77 25.52 2.27
CA SER A 701 0.19 26.55 1.89
C SER A 701 -0.25 27.27 0.61
N LYS A 702 0.10 28.54 0.48
CA LYS A 702 -0.22 29.33 -0.74
C LYS A 702 0.33 28.68 -2.02
N THR A 703 1.43 27.95 -1.94
CA THR A 703 2.06 27.24 -3.07
C THR A 703 1.27 26.02 -3.53
N GLN A 704 0.45 25.42 -2.66
CA GLN A 704 -0.43 24.29 -2.98
C GLN A 704 -1.79 24.70 -3.58
N ILE A 705 -2.05 26.00 -3.73
CA ILE A 705 -3.26 26.52 -4.41
C ILE A 705 -3.07 26.41 -5.92
N THR A 706 -2.97 25.18 -6.41
CA THR A 706 -2.80 24.85 -7.82
C THR A 706 -4.03 24.14 -8.37
N ARG A 707 -4.08 23.93 -9.69
CA ARG A 707 -5.14 23.10 -10.32
C ARG A 707 -4.96 21.60 -10.05
N GLY A 708 -3.78 21.16 -9.59
CA GLY A 708 -3.40 19.75 -9.45
C GLY A 708 -3.87 19.11 -8.16
N ASP A 709 -3.73 19.82 -7.04
CA ASP A 709 -3.82 19.31 -5.65
C ASP A 709 -5.26 19.27 -5.11
N LYS A 710 -6.20 18.79 -5.93
CA LYS A 710 -7.62 18.66 -5.60
C LYS A 710 -7.88 17.53 -4.61
N ILE A 711 -8.66 17.81 -3.57
CA ILE A 711 -9.20 16.77 -2.67
C ILE A 711 -10.56 16.26 -3.16
N ARG A 712 -11.39 17.15 -3.74
CA ARG A 712 -12.73 16.79 -4.24
C ARG A 712 -13.01 17.34 -5.63
N THR A 713 -13.86 16.66 -6.38
CA THR A 713 -14.40 17.14 -7.65
C THR A 713 -15.91 17.07 -7.68
N TYR A 714 -16.55 18.20 -7.95
CA TYR A 714 -17.98 18.37 -8.17
C TYR A 714 -18.22 18.46 -9.68
N ASN A 715 -18.67 17.36 -10.29
CA ASN A 715 -18.90 17.28 -11.72
C ASN A 715 -20.40 17.37 -12.01
N TYR A 716 -20.82 18.49 -12.58
CA TYR A 716 -22.23 18.76 -12.86
C TYR A 716 -22.75 17.94 -14.04
N ASN A 717 -21.92 17.67 -15.04
CA ASN A 717 -22.34 16.89 -16.22
C ASN A 717 -22.60 15.43 -15.89
N GLN A 718 -21.89 14.90 -14.88
CA GLN A 718 -22.00 13.51 -14.43
C GLN A 718 -22.86 13.37 -13.16
N ASP A 719 -23.42 14.48 -12.66
CA ASP A 719 -24.17 14.54 -11.40
C ASP A 719 -23.46 13.81 -10.24
N ARG A 720 -22.15 14.05 -10.09
CA ARG A 720 -21.27 13.29 -9.19
C ARG A 720 -20.34 14.20 -8.38
N CYS A 721 -20.20 13.88 -7.09
CA CYS A 721 -19.12 14.36 -6.25
C CYS A 721 -18.15 13.21 -5.94
N THR A 722 -16.86 13.46 -6.12
CA THR A 722 -15.77 12.48 -5.88
C THR A 722 -14.79 13.05 -4.88
N ASP A 723 -14.47 12.32 -3.81
CA ASP A 723 -13.28 12.57 -2.98
C ASP A 723 -12.12 11.69 -3.47
N HIS A 724 -11.07 12.33 -3.97
CA HIS A 724 -9.93 11.64 -4.60
C HIS A 724 -9.00 10.97 -3.59
N ARG A 725 -9.10 11.36 -2.31
CA ARG A 725 -8.27 10.78 -1.24
C ARG A 725 -8.84 9.43 -0.82
N ALA A 726 -10.14 9.42 -0.51
CA ALA A 726 -10.86 8.23 -0.08
C ALA A 726 -11.33 7.33 -1.25
N GLY A 727 -11.29 7.82 -2.48
CA GLY A 727 -11.82 7.11 -3.65
C GLY A 727 -13.34 6.94 -3.62
N VAL A 728 -14.05 7.79 -2.89
CA VAL A 728 -15.51 7.71 -2.70
C VAL A 728 -16.22 8.57 -3.74
N ASP A 729 -17.11 7.93 -4.48
CA ASP A 729 -17.99 8.56 -5.46
C ASP A 729 -19.44 8.55 -4.98
N VAL A 730 -20.10 9.71 -5.06
CA VAL A 730 -21.53 9.86 -4.73
C VAL A 730 -22.24 10.59 -5.85
N HIS A 731 -23.35 10.01 -6.32
CA HIS A 731 -24.24 10.59 -7.33
C HIS A 731 -25.40 11.35 -6.69
N GLY A 732 -25.95 12.35 -7.38
CA GLY A 732 -26.97 13.27 -6.85
C GLY A 732 -26.34 14.50 -6.24
N LEU A 733 -25.63 15.26 -7.07
CA LEU A 733 -24.89 16.46 -6.72
C LEU A 733 -25.75 17.54 -6.06
N PRO A 734 -27.02 17.81 -6.45
CA PRO A 734 -27.85 18.81 -5.76
C PRO A 734 -27.98 18.55 -4.26
N ASN A 735 -28.22 17.30 -3.85
CA ASN A 735 -28.32 16.95 -2.44
C ASN A 735 -26.99 17.16 -1.69
N VAL A 736 -25.86 16.90 -2.35
CA VAL A 736 -24.53 17.17 -1.79
C VAL A 736 -24.35 18.68 -1.58
N LEU A 737 -24.68 19.50 -2.59
CA LEU A 737 -24.51 20.96 -2.57
C LEU A 737 -25.46 21.68 -1.60
N GLU A 738 -26.59 21.06 -1.24
CA GLU A 738 -27.48 21.54 -0.18
C GLU A 738 -27.01 21.16 1.24
N GLY A 739 -25.93 20.37 1.36
CA GLY A 739 -25.45 19.85 2.64
C GLY A 739 -26.26 18.67 3.17
N GLY A 740 -26.94 17.93 2.28
CA GLY A 740 -27.79 16.78 2.60
C GLY A 740 -27.03 15.52 3.00
N GLU A 741 -27.75 14.42 3.21
CA GLU A 741 -27.21 13.15 3.72
C GLU A 741 -26.14 12.53 2.81
N LYS A 742 -26.18 12.79 1.50
CA LYS A 742 -25.17 12.29 0.56
C LYS A 742 -23.78 12.89 0.81
N LEU A 743 -23.70 14.09 1.40
CA LEU A 743 -22.45 14.70 1.81
C LEU A 743 -21.83 13.95 3.00
N ASP A 744 -22.66 13.41 3.90
CA ASP A 744 -22.18 12.66 5.08
C ASP A 744 -21.32 11.47 4.66
N ARG A 745 -21.77 10.71 3.65
CA ARG A 745 -21.00 9.58 3.11
C ARG A 745 -19.61 9.98 2.59
N ILE A 746 -19.48 11.18 2.04
CA ILE A 746 -18.19 11.70 1.55
C ILE A 746 -17.31 12.11 2.74
N MET A 747 -17.88 12.79 3.72
CA MET A 747 -17.16 13.20 4.93
C MET A 747 -16.69 11.99 5.74
N ASP A 748 -17.54 10.98 5.91
CA ASP A 748 -17.21 9.74 6.60
C ASP A 748 -16.08 8.99 5.89
N GLY A 749 -16.15 8.85 4.56
CA GLY A 749 -15.06 8.25 3.78
C GLY A 749 -13.75 9.03 3.87
N ALA A 750 -13.81 10.37 3.89
CA ALA A 750 -12.63 11.20 4.08
C ALA A 750 -12.05 11.10 5.51
N LYS A 751 -12.91 10.92 6.52
CA LYS A 751 -12.50 10.66 7.90
C LYS A 751 -11.82 9.31 8.04
N ASP A 752 -12.38 8.26 7.44
CA ASP A 752 -11.77 6.92 7.43
C ASP A 752 -10.40 6.94 6.74
N TRP A 753 -10.27 7.69 5.64
CA TRP A 753 -8.99 7.89 4.97
C TRP A 753 -7.95 8.59 5.87
N LEU A 754 -8.35 9.63 6.60
CA LEU A 754 -7.47 10.31 7.56
C LEU A 754 -7.00 9.35 8.66
N VAL A 755 -7.92 8.58 9.25
CA VAL A 755 -7.59 7.59 10.27
C VAL A 755 -6.63 6.54 9.72
N GLY A 756 -6.84 6.05 8.49
CA GLY A 756 -5.93 5.12 7.83
C GLY A 756 -4.52 5.67 7.67
N LYS A 757 -4.39 6.95 7.28
CA LYS A 757 -3.08 7.62 7.17
C LYS A 757 -2.40 7.78 8.53
N ASP A 758 -3.16 8.16 9.55
CA ASP A 758 -2.64 8.31 10.90
C ASP A 758 -2.17 6.96 11.46
N ILE A 759 -2.87 5.85 11.14
CA ILE A 759 -2.43 4.48 11.46
C ILE A 759 -1.11 4.14 10.77
N GLU A 760 -0.96 4.46 9.48
CA GLU A 760 0.29 4.22 8.74
C GLU A 760 1.47 4.96 9.37
N LEU A 761 1.28 6.21 9.77
CA LEU A 761 2.31 6.99 10.47
C LEU A 761 2.70 6.35 11.81
N VAL A 762 1.72 5.92 12.59
CA VAL A 762 1.96 5.20 13.85
C VAL A 762 2.73 3.91 13.62
N MET A 763 2.41 3.15 12.57
CA MET A 763 3.16 1.93 12.22
C MET A 763 4.62 2.24 11.87
N LEU A 764 4.86 3.26 11.05
CA LEU A 764 6.21 3.66 10.66
C LEU A 764 7.05 4.11 11.86
N GLU A 765 6.45 4.84 12.81
CA GLU A 765 7.10 5.24 14.05
C GLU A 765 7.51 4.03 14.90
N GLU A 766 6.62 3.04 15.07
CA GLU A 766 6.93 1.83 15.84
C GLU A 766 7.98 0.96 15.16
N GLU A 767 7.90 0.77 13.83
CA GLU A 767 8.94 0.06 13.08
C GLU A 767 10.31 0.76 13.18
N ALA A 768 10.34 2.09 13.21
CA ALA A 768 11.56 2.86 13.42
C ALA A 768 12.13 2.65 14.82
N LYS A 769 11.29 2.66 15.86
CA LYS A 769 11.69 2.35 17.24
C LYS A 769 12.24 0.93 17.36
N GLU A 770 11.60 -0.06 16.74
CA GLU A 770 12.11 -1.43 16.73
C GLU A 770 13.47 -1.55 16.05
N LYS A 771 13.68 -0.86 14.92
CA LYS A 771 14.97 -0.83 14.21
C LYS A 771 16.06 -0.18 15.06
N GLN A 772 15.75 0.91 15.77
CA GLN A 772 16.68 1.54 16.70
C GLN A 772 17.03 0.62 17.87
N ALA A 773 16.03 -0.08 18.45
CA ALA A 773 16.25 -1.03 19.53
C ALA A 773 17.10 -2.25 19.10
N LYS A 774 16.98 -2.71 17.85
CA LYS A 774 17.79 -3.79 17.27
C LYS A 774 19.19 -3.35 16.84
N GLY A 775 19.39 -2.06 16.50
CA GLY A 775 20.71 -1.50 16.15
C GLY A 775 21.56 -1.07 17.34
N SER A 776 20.96 -0.97 18.54
CA SER A 776 21.65 -0.64 19.79
C SER A 776 22.04 -1.88 20.63
N LYS A 777 21.72 -3.08 20.15
CA LYS A 777 22.20 -4.37 20.68
C LYS A 777 23.23 -4.94 19.72
#